data_AF-A0A418RB16-F1
#
_entry.id   AF-A0A418RB16-F1
#
_cell.length_a   1.000
_cell.length_b   1.000
_cell.length_c   1.000
_cell.angle_alpha   90.00
_cell.angle_beta   90.00
_cell.angle_gamma   90.00
#
_symmetry.space_group_name_H-M   'P 1'
#
loop_
_entity.id
_entity.type
_entity.pdbx_description
1 polymer ?
#
loop_
_entity_poly.entity_id
_entity_poly.type
_entity_poly.pdbx_seq_one_letter_code
_entity_poly.pdbx_strand_id
1 'polypeptide(L)'
;MPLEPGTQLAGRYDLLALLGEGGSARVFRAHDTLLGREVAVKVQHAHVPDSDRERFLREVRTLARLTHPGVIPVLDLGTDPEAGRPFFTMPLMTGGPITALGPLEDAPLPLARFLTAAASASRALHFIHARGITHRDLTPGNVLLDEAWMPRIMDFGLVALTEQTRHLTRSGVTLGTPAYMAPEQARGVGVGPLSDLYALGAVLYRVACGSPPFVGDSDQSVLYQHVYEAAPDPRDLNPAVPDAVARVLLSLLAKKPEDRPPSGEALAHLWALARRDVWTSHARGQYRGGRTRSGEHPDGPAQVDALREAWSVPLPGEVTWPAAVMGDGDLVAVGTRGGQLVLTHASGRPFATYAARDEVTAPATFHGGHVLFGAWDGTLRRVDLMSGTQVWQHKARAELTGAPTLWHDQVLASSRDGHLYALDARSGDLKWAYRTGGPVAASPLVWAGAALVSDENGWLHALDARSGHGLWKVEVGTMHGTPALIPTAPGAATLVVATWEGEVHALTLRATTGRVSVDPDPILWTYDLEDEVWASPALTLSGAPGGTAILAGWGGEVRALSLTDGEDLWTHRMQGRVTASPVISAGLVFLASEDGELCALDVRSGAVRWTHRESTGVQATPLAADGTLYVAFMNGTLRAYRARAT
;
A
#
# COMPACT_ATOMS: atom_id res chain seq x y z
N MET A 1 -2.95 -3.77 -52.18
CA MET A 1 -3.72 -2.62 -51.63
C MET A 1 -3.13 -2.12 -50.30
N PRO A 2 -3.50 -0.94 -49.78
CA PRO A 2 -3.25 -0.62 -48.37
C PRO A 2 -4.03 -1.60 -47.46
N LEU A 3 -3.42 -2.07 -46.38
CA LEU A 3 -4.08 -2.93 -45.39
C LEU A 3 -4.86 -2.04 -44.43
N GLU A 4 -6.17 -2.06 -44.54
CA GLU A 4 -7.08 -1.24 -43.73
C GLU A 4 -8.13 -2.13 -43.04
N PRO A 5 -8.74 -1.67 -41.93
CA PRO A 5 -9.91 -2.32 -41.36
C PRO A 5 -11.00 -2.57 -42.43
N GLY A 6 -11.61 -3.76 -42.40
CA GLY A 6 -12.59 -4.23 -43.38
C GLY A 6 -11.99 -5.03 -44.54
N THR A 7 -10.66 -5.17 -44.63
CA THR A 7 -9.99 -6.04 -45.61
C THR A 7 -9.75 -7.44 -45.05
N GLN A 8 -9.68 -8.45 -45.93
CA GLN A 8 -9.37 -9.82 -45.56
C GLN A 8 -7.93 -10.17 -45.95
N LEU A 9 -7.09 -10.49 -44.96
CA LEU A 9 -5.70 -10.88 -45.17
C LEU A 9 -5.59 -12.39 -45.43
N ALA A 10 -4.86 -12.75 -46.50
CA ALA A 10 -4.58 -14.13 -46.90
C ALA A 10 -5.84 -15.02 -47.03
N GLY A 11 -6.99 -14.43 -47.37
CA GLY A 11 -8.27 -15.15 -47.50
C GLY A 11 -8.80 -15.77 -46.21
N ARG A 12 -8.28 -15.37 -45.03
CA ARG A 12 -8.60 -16.00 -43.74
C ARG A 12 -8.82 -15.02 -42.59
N TYR A 13 -8.05 -13.94 -42.54
CA TYR A 13 -8.08 -13.03 -41.39
C TYR A 13 -8.80 -11.74 -41.75
N ASP A 14 -10.04 -11.60 -41.31
CA ASP A 14 -10.81 -10.37 -41.49
C ASP A 14 -10.28 -9.30 -40.54
N LEU A 15 -9.63 -8.26 -41.06
CA LEU A 15 -9.04 -7.20 -40.25
C LEU A 15 -10.15 -6.29 -39.72
N LEU A 16 -10.35 -6.28 -38.41
CA LEU A 16 -11.46 -5.57 -37.76
C LEU A 16 -11.05 -4.16 -37.31
N ALA A 17 -9.87 -4.00 -36.74
CA ALA A 17 -9.39 -2.72 -36.22
C ALA A 17 -7.85 -2.67 -36.19
N LEU A 18 -7.27 -1.49 -36.41
CA LEU A 18 -5.84 -1.25 -36.19
C LEU A 18 -5.59 -1.07 -34.69
N LEU A 19 -4.73 -1.90 -34.11
CA LEU A 19 -4.33 -1.84 -32.69
C LEU A 19 -3.07 -1.01 -32.47
N GLY A 20 -2.17 -0.96 -33.47
CA GLY A 20 -0.96 -0.17 -33.40
C GLY A 20 -0.16 -0.22 -34.70
N GLU A 21 0.64 0.82 -34.93
CA GLU A 21 1.53 0.94 -36.08
C GLU A 21 2.93 1.34 -35.59
N GLY A 22 3.94 0.55 -35.96
CA GLY A 22 5.34 0.83 -35.71
C GLY A 22 6.13 0.99 -37.00
N GLY A 23 7.43 1.30 -36.88
CA GLY A 23 8.30 1.55 -38.03
C GLY A 23 8.49 0.35 -38.98
N SER A 24 8.24 -0.87 -38.52
CA SER A 24 8.45 -2.11 -39.30
C SER A 24 7.18 -2.94 -39.54
N ALA A 25 6.10 -2.69 -38.80
CA ALA A 25 4.88 -3.49 -38.86
C ALA A 25 3.63 -2.75 -38.38
N ARG A 26 2.46 -3.23 -38.81
CA ARG A 26 1.14 -2.88 -38.26
C ARG A 26 0.54 -4.08 -37.52
N VAL A 27 -0.20 -3.81 -36.45
CA VAL A 27 -0.89 -4.81 -35.65
C VAL A 27 -2.39 -4.57 -35.74
N PHE A 28 -3.15 -5.59 -36.12
CA PHE A 28 -4.60 -5.54 -36.27
C PHE A 28 -5.28 -6.51 -35.31
N ARG A 29 -6.46 -6.14 -34.81
CA ARG A 29 -7.46 -7.10 -34.32
C ARG A 29 -8.10 -7.73 -35.55
N ALA A 30 -8.15 -9.05 -35.62
CA ALA A 30 -8.74 -9.75 -36.74
C ALA A 30 -9.60 -10.93 -36.28
N HIS A 31 -10.56 -11.31 -37.11
CA HIS A 31 -11.30 -12.56 -36.96
C HIS A 31 -10.67 -13.63 -37.84
N ASP A 32 -10.23 -14.74 -37.24
CA ASP A 32 -9.78 -15.93 -37.95
C ASP A 32 -11.01 -16.72 -38.39
N THR A 33 -11.40 -16.59 -39.66
CA THR A 33 -12.64 -17.19 -40.22
C THR A 33 -12.60 -18.71 -40.24
N LEU A 34 -11.41 -19.32 -40.19
CA LEU A 34 -11.26 -20.78 -40.18
C LEU A 34 -11.49 -21.36 -38.79
N LEU A 35 -10.96 -20.71 -37.75
CA LEU A 35 -11.05 -21.18 -36.37
C LEU A 35 -12.18 -20.52 -35.56
N GLY A 36 -12.84 -19.50 -36.11
CA GLY A 36 -13.97 -18.81 -35.48
C GLY A 36 -13.59 -18.02 -34.22
N ARG A 37 -12.37 -17.46 -34.16
CA ARG A 37 -11.85 -16.74 -32.99
C ARG A 37 -11.21 -15.42 -33.37
N GLU A 38 -11.16 -14.50 -32.42
CA GLU A 38 -10.39 -13.26 -32.59
C GLU A 38 -8.91 -13.46 -32.24
N VAL A 39 -8.06 -12.80 -33.02
CA VAL A 39 -6.60 -12.84 -32.88
C VAL A 39 -6.02 -11.43 -33.09
N ALA A 40 -4.81 -11.22 -32.60
CA ALA A 40 -3.98 -10.11 -33.04
C ALA A 40 -3.09 -10.57 -34.21
N VAL A 41 -3.03 -9.79 -35.28
CA VAL A 41 -2.25 -10.07 -36.49
C VAL A 41 -1.22 -8.99 -36.69
N LYS A 42 0.07 -9.35 -36.62
CA LYS A 42 1.18 -8.43 -36.86
C LYS A 42 1.70 -8.63 -38.28
N VAL A 43 1.59 -7.61 -39.12
CA VAL A 43 1.93 -7.64 -40.56
C VAL A 43 3.08 -6.67 -40.83
N GLN A 44 4.17 -7.13 -41.46
CA GLN A 44 5.25 -6.25 -41.87
C GLN A 44 4.82 -5.26 -42.96
N HIS A 45 5.47 -4.09 -43.00
CA HIS A 45 5.31 -3.15 -44.11
C HIS A 45 5.85 -3.74 -45.42
N ALA A 46 5.34 -3.24 -46.56
CA ALA A 46 5.69 -3.80 -47.88
C ALA A 46 7.15 -3.50 -48.33
N HIS A 47 7.74 -2.41 -47.83
CA HIS A 47 9.03 -1.88 -48.30
C HIS A 47 10.14 -2.08 -47.26
N VAL A 48 10.24 -3.28 -46.70
CA VAL A 48 11.27 -3.65 -45.71
C VAL A 48 12.40 -4.39 -46.45
N PRO A 49 13.69 -4.10 -46.18
CA PRO A 49 14.82 -4.80 -46.80
C PRO A 49 14.74 -6.32 -46.60
N ASP A 50 15.21 -7.11 -47.58
CA ASP A 50 15.19 -8.58 -47.49
C ASP A 50 15.92 -9.11 -46.25
N SER A 51 16.99 -8.44 -45.82
CA SER A 51 17.71 -8.77 -44.58
C SER A 51 16.84 -8.65 -43.33
N ASP A 52 15.93 -7.68 -43.30
CA ASP A 52 15.02 -7.44 -42.17
C ASP A 52 13.82 -8.41 -42.22
N ARG A 53 13.42 -8.83 -43.43
CA ARG A 53 12.41 -9.87 -43.65
C ARG A 53 12.89 -11.25 -43.19
N GLU A 54 14.11 -11.66 -43.58
CA GLU A 54 14.71 -12.92 -43.12
C GLU A 54 14.93 -12.94 -41.60
N ARG A 55 15.27 -11.79 -41.02
CA ARG A 55 15.40 -11.63 -39.57
C ARG A 55 14.06 -11.84 -38.87
N PHE A 56 13.00 -11.18 -39.33
CA PHE A 56 11.65 -11.34 -38.80
C PHE A 56 11.20 -12.80 -38.78
N LEU A 57 11.37 -13.52 -39.89
CA LEU A 57 11.00 -14.94 -39.98
C LEU A 57 11.79 -15.82 -39.00
N ARG A 58 13.09 -15.54 -38.80
CA ARG A 58 13.94 -16.27 -37.84
C ARG A 58 13.50 -16.06 -36.40
N GLU A 59 13.08 -14.84 -36.08
CA GLU A 59 12.61 -14.49 -34.75
C GLU A 59 11.24 -15.09 -34.43
N VAL A 60 10.29 -15.00 -35.37
CA VAL A 60 8.99 -15.68 -35.20
C VAL A 60 9.17 -17.18 -35.00
N ARG A 61 10.12 -17.82 -35.70
CA ARG A 61 10.47 -19.23 -35.48
C ARG A 61 11.10 -19.51 -34.12
N THR A 62 11.88 -18.57 -33.58
CA THR A 62 12.42 -18.67 -32.22
C THR A 62 11.29 -18.58 -31.20
N LEU A 63 10.38 -17.62 -31.39
CA LEU A 63 9.21 -17.40 -30.54
C LEU A 63 8.24 -18.58 -30.54
N ALA A 64 7.99 -19.17 -31.71
CA ALA A 64 7.11 -20.32 -31.86
C ALA A 64 7.60 -21.57 -31.09
N ARG A 65 8.87 -21.61 -30.68
CA ARG A 65 9.44 -22.69 -29.85
C ARG A 65 9.33 -22.42 -28.35
N LEU A 66 8.88 -21.23 -27.95
CA LEU A 66 8.73 -20.86 -26.55
C LEU A 66 7.33 -21.23 -26.07
N THR A 67 7.26 -22.14 -25.09
CA THR A 67 6.01 -22.50 -24.41
C THR A 67 6.14 -22.17 -22.94
N HIS A 68 5.57 -21.03 -22.55
CA HIS A 68 5.53 -20.58 -21.16
C HIS A 68 4.30 -19.69 -20.94
N PRO A 69 3.58 -19.79 -19.81
CA PRO A 69 2.37 -19.00 -19.57
C PRO A 69 2.59 -17.49 -19.63
N GLY A 70 3.77 -17.01 -19.23
CA GLY A 70 4.15 -15.59 -19.28
C GLY A 70 4.80 -15.12 -20.59
N VAL A 71 4.75 -15.90 -21.67
CA VAL A 71 5.22 -15.49 -23.01
C VAL A 71 4.05 -15.60 -23.99
N ILE A 72 3.85 -14.58 -24.83
CA ILE A 72 2.80 -14.63 -25.86
C ILE A 72 3.18 -15.67 -26.92
N PRO A 73 2.35 -16.71 -27.16
CA PRO A 73 2.65 -17.71 -28.17
C PRO A 73 2.34 -17.19 -29.58
N VAL A 74 3.09 -17.69 -30.56
CA VAL A 74 2.74 -17.56 -31.99
C VAL A 74 1.71 -18.63 -32.33
N LEU A 75 0.56 -18.21 -32.87
CA LEU A 75 -0.52 -19.12 -33.27
C LEU A 75 -0.37 -19.58 -34.72
N ASP A 76 0.06 -18.69 -35.62
CA ASP A 76 0.26 -18.99 -37.03
C ASP A 76 1.28 -18.02 -37.66
N LEU A 77 1.92 -18.44 -38.75
CA LEU A 77 2.87 -17.66 -39.55
C LEU A 77 2.52 -17.81 -41.03
N GLY A 78 2.25 -16.69 -41.70
CA GLY A 78 1.86 -16.64 -43.10
C GLY A 78 2.56 -15.57 -43.91
N THR A 79 2.19 -15.48 -45.18
CA THR A 79 2.65 -14.43 -46.10
C THR A 79 1.45 -13.95 -46.90
N ASP A 80 1.29 -12.63 -46.98
CA ASP A 80 0.29 -11.97 -47.82
C ASP A 80 0.52 -12.35 -49.29
N PRO A 81 -0.41 -13.06 -49.95
CA PRO A 81 -0.25 -13.48 -51.33
C PRO A 81 -0.16 -12.32 -52.33
N GLU A 82 -0.75 -11.16 -52.02
CA GLU A 82 -0.76 -10.01 -52.95
C GLU A 82 0.56 -9.23 -52.91
N ALA A 83 1.07 -8.96 -51.72
CA ALA A 83 2.22 -8.06 -51.52
C ALA A 83 3.47 -8.75 -50.95
N GLY A 84 3.44 -10.06 -50.70
CA GLY A 84 4.57 -10.83 -50.18
C GLY A 84 4.98 -10.47 -48.73
N ARG A 85 4.10 -9.82 -47.98
CA ARG A 85 4.34 -9.34 -46.61
C ARG A 85 4.22 -10.49 -45.62
N PRO A 86 5.26 -10.83 -44.83
CA PRO A 86 5.10 -11.84 -43.80
C PRO A 86 4.22 -11.29 -42.67
N PHE A 87 3.43 -12.18 -42.08
CA PHE A 87 2.62 -11.87 -40.90
C PHE A 87 2.61 -13.05 -39.95
N PHE A 88 2.38 -12.79 -38.67
CA PHE A 88 2.05 -13.85 -37.71
C PHE A 88 0.86 -13.46 -36.87
N THR A 89 0.21 -14.46 -36.29
CA THR A 89 -0.94 -14.28 -35.40
C THR A 89 -0.62 -14.68 -33.98
N MET A 90 -1.25 -14.01 -33.02
CA MET A 90 -1.09 -14.25 -31.59
C MET A 90 -2.43 -14.05 -30.86
N PRO A 91 -2.59 -14.56 -29.63
CA PRO A 91 -3.79 -14.30 -28.84
C PRO A 91 -4.03 -12.79 -28.68
N LEU A 92 -5.29 -12.38 -28.75
CA LEU A 92 -5.69 -11.00 -28.45
C LEU A 92 -5.66 -10.80 -26.93
N MET A 93 -4.82 -9.89 -26.45
CA MET A 93 -4.69 -9.57 -25.03
C MET A 93 -5.69 -8.47 -24.67
N THR A 94 -6.65 -8.78 -23.80
CA THR A 94 -7.77 -7.88 -23.47
C THR A 94 -7.55 -7.05 -22.21
N GLY A 95 -6.59 -7.40 -21.35
CA GLY A 95 -6.26 -6.67 -20.12
C GLY A 95 -5.38 -5.42 -20.34
N GLY A 96 -4.96 -5.15 -21.57
CA GLY A 96 -4.09 -4.01 -21.90
C GLY A 96 -2.64 -4.18 -21.43
N PRO A 97 -1.83 -3.11 -21.42
CA PRO A 97 -0.45 -3.15 -20.96
C PRO A 97 -0.36 -3.31 -19.43
N ILE A 98 0.78 -3.78 -18.92
CA ILE A 98 1.02 -4.01 -17.49
C ILE A 98 0.78 -2.77 -16.62
N THR A 99 0.85 -1.57 -17.20
CA THR A 99 0.50 -0.31 -16.52
C THR A 99 -0.95 -0.24 -16.04
N ALA A 100 -1.85 -1.07 -16.54
CA ALA A 100 -3.22 -1.17 -16.03
C ALA A 100 -3.32 -1.72 -14.59
N LEU A 101 -2.23 -2.28 -14.05
CA LEU A 101 -2.15 -2.74 -12.66
C LEU A 101 -1.89 -1.63 -11.64
N GLY A 102 -1.63 -0.40 -12.09
CA GLY A 102 -1.35 0.71 -11.20
C GLY A 102 -1.69 2.08 -11.79
N PRO A 103 -1.29 3.19 -11.12
CA PRO A 103 -0.42 3.30 -9.95
C PRO A 103 -0.85 2.44 -8.76
N LEU A 104 0.08 2.01 -7.91
CA LEU A 104 -0.32 1.29 -6.70
C LEU A 104 -1.19 2.18 -5.82
N GLU A 105 -2.29 1.62 -5.32
CA GLU A 105 -3.17 2.25 -4.35
C GLU A 105 -3.00 1.53 -3.02
N ASP A 106 -3.28 2.23 -1.92
CA ASP A 106 -3.22 1.67 -0.56
C ASP A 106 -4.46 0.79 -0.30
N ALA A 107 -4.55 -0.30 -1.08
CA ALA A 107 -5.63 -1.26 -1.08
C ALA A 107 -5.08 -2.68 -1.28
N PRO A 108 -5.64 -3.71 -0.62
CA PRO A 108 -5.09 -5.07 -0.68
C PRO A 108 -5.12 -5.69 -2.08
N LEU A 109 -6.19 -5.48 -2.85
CA LEU A 109 -6.38 -6.13 -4.14
C LEU A 109 -5.42 -5.61 -5.25
N PRO A 110 -5.28 -4.29 -5.47
CA PRO A 110 -4.28 -3.76 -6.42
C PRO A 110 -2.86 -4.23 -6.11
N LEU A 111 -2.46 -4.20 -4.84
CA LEU A 111 -1.13 -4.65 -4.41
C LEU A 111 -0.93 -6.16 -4.64
N ALA A 112 -1.94 -6.98 -4.32
CA ALA A 112 -1.88 -8.42 -4.56
C ALA A 112 -1.74 -8.75 -6.07
N ARG A 113 -2.47 -8.03 -6.94
CA ARG A 113 -2.37 -8.18 -8.40
C ARG A 113 -0.98 -7.77 -8.90
N PHE A 114 -0.47 -6.61 -8.47
CA PHE A 114 0.87 -6.14 -8.78
C PHE A 114 1.95 -7.15 -8.39
N LEU A 115 1.95 -7.63 -7.14
CA LEU A 115 2.94 -8.59 -6.65
C LEU A 115 2.89 -9.92 -7.42
N THR A 116 1.69 -10.38 -7.76
CA THR A 116 1.48 -11.61 -8.54
C THR A 116 2.02 -11.44 -9.96
N ALA A 117 1.70 -10.32 -10.61
CA ALA A 117 2.18 -10.00 -11.95
C ALA A 117 3.70 -9.83 -11.98
N ALA A 118 4.28 -9.08 -11.04
CA ALA A 118 5.72 -8.87 -10.92
C ALA A 118 6.47 -10.21 -10.79
N ALA A 119 6.01 -11.11 -9.92
CA ALA A 119 6.58 -12.45 -9.78
C ALA A 119 6.43 -13.29 -11.07
N SER A 120 5.29 -13.22 -11.75
CA SER A 120 5.05 -13.93 -13.01
C SER A 120 5.95 -13.46 -14.15
N ALA A 121 6.06 -12.13 -14.34
CA ALA A 121 6.93 -11.53 -15.34
C ALA A 121 8.41 -11.87 -15.08
N SER A 122 8.82 -11.90 -13.81
CA SER A 122 10.16 -12.30 -13.40
C SER A 122 10.48 -13.76 -13.78
N ARG A 123 9.54 -14.69 -13.54
CA ARG A 123 9.67 -16.10 -13.97
C ARG A 123 9.68 -16.25 -15.49
N ALA A 124 8.89 -15.45 -16.20
CA ALA A 124 8.90 -15.45 -17.66
C ALA A 124 10.28 -15.05 -18.19
N LEU A 125 10.86 -13.95 -17.70
CA LEU A 125 12.22 -13.55 -18.07
C LEU A 125 13.26 -14.63 -17.73
N HIS A 126 13.15 -15.27 -16.58
CA HIS A 126 14.02 -16.40 -16.24
C HIS A 126 13.95 -17.53 -17.29
N PHE A 127 12.74 -17.93 -17.68
CA PHE A 127 12.52 -18.95 -18.71
C PHE A 127 13.16 -18.59 -20.05
N ILE A 128 13.05 -17.31 -20.44
CA ILE A 128 13.64 -16.75 -21.67
C ILE A 128 15.17 -16.78 -21.58
N HIS A 129 15.74 -16.26 -20.49
CA HIS A 129 17.18 -16.15 -20.25
C HIS A 129 17.85 -17.53 -20.19
N ALA A 130 17.19 -18.53 -19.60
CA ALA A 130 17.67 -19.91 -19.55
C ALA A 130 17.85 -20.55 -20.94
N ARG A 131 17.27 -19.96 -21.99
CA ARG A 131 17.40 -20.39 -23.39
C ARG A 131 18.40 -19.53 -24.19
N GLY A 132 19.17 -18.68 -23.51
CA GLY A 132 20.15 -17.80 -24.15
C GLY A 132 19.53 -16.62 -24.90
N ILE A 133 18.26 -16.32 -24.65
CA ILE A 133 17.55 -15.20 -25.28
C ILE A 133 17.57 -14.01 -24.30
N THR A 134 17.80 -12.80 -24.82
CA THR A 134 17.70 -11.53 -24.06
C THR A 134 16.73 -10.63 -24.78
N HIS A 135 15.82 -9.98 -24.05
CA HIS A 135 14.74 -9.16 -24.59
C HIS A 135 15.23 -7.82 -25.16
N ARG A 136 16.10 -7.09 -24.43
CA ARG A 136 16.77 -5.82 -24.83
C ARG A 136 15.88 -4.58 -25.02
N ASP A 137 14.57 -4.76 -25.23
CA ASP A 137 13.61 -3.66 -25.39
C ASP A 137 12.35 -3.85 -24.53
N LEU A 138 12.53 -4.19 -23.26
CA LEU A 138 11.39 -4.43 -22.38
C LEU A 138 10.74 -3.10 -21.98
N THR A 139 9.48 -2.90 -22.36
CA THR A 139 8.69 -1.68 -22.11
C THR A 139 7.28 -2.06 -21.64
N PRO A 140 6.46 -1.12 -21.14
CA PRO A 140 5.10 -1.44 -20.72
C PRO A 140 4.22 -2.02 -21.84
N GLY A 141 4.43 -1.59 -23.08
CA GLY A 141 3.69 -2.10 -24.24
C GLY A 141 4.07 -3.54 -24.62
N ASN A 142 5.24 -4.00 -24.20
CA ASN A 142 5.74 -5.36 -24.48
C ASN A 142 5.39 -6.36 -23.36
N VAL A 143 4.65 -5.91 -22.34
CA VAL A 143 4.14 -6.76 -21.27
C VAL A 143 2.63 -6.55 -21.17
N LEU A 144 1.87 -7.46 -21.77
CA LEU A 144 0.40 -7.36 -21.87
C LEU A 144 -0.30 -8.27 -20.86
N LEU A 145 -1.48 -7.89 -20.41
CA LEU A 145 -2.29 -8.62 -19.45
C LEU A 145 -3.40 -9.40 -20.16
N ASP A 146 -3.64 -10.63 -19.71
CA ASP A 146 -4.85 -11.38 -20.10
C ASP A 146 -6.06 -11.03 -19.21
N GLU A 147 -7.19 -11.67 -19.47
CA GLU A 147 -8.45 -11.49 -18.71
C GLU A 147 -8.29 -11.79 -17.21
N ALA A 148 -7.33 -12.64 -16.85
CA ALA A 148 -7.02 -12.98 -15.47
C ALA A 148 -5.99 -12.02 -14.83
N TRP A 149 -5.69 -10.89 -15.50
CA TRP A 149 -4.68 -9.91 -15.07
C TRP A 149 -3.26 -10.47 -14.99
N MET A 150 -2.96 -11.54 -15.74
CA MET A 150 -1.64 -12.17 -15.74
C MET A 150 -0.77 -11.61 -16.89
N PRO A 151 0.49 -11.23 -16.61
CA PRO A 151 1.35 -10.63 -17.62
C PRO A 151 1.94 -11.67 -18.57
N ARG A 152 2.01 -11.30 -19.84
CA ARG A 152 2.66 -12.02 -20.92
C ARG A 152 3.60 -11.10 -21.69
N ILE A 153 4.83 -11.55 -21.86
CA ILE A 153 5.89 -10.82 -22.55
C ILE A 153 5.81 -11.12 -24.04
N MET A 154 5.97 -10.08 -24.86
CA MET A 154 6.03 -10.15 -26.32
C MET A 154 7.13 -9.25 -26.88
N ASP A 155 7.36 -9.35 -28.20
CA ASP A 155 8.24 -8.43 -28.93
C ASP A 155 9.67 -8.34 -28.35
N PHE A 156 10.32 -9.50 -28.23
CA PHE A 156 11.75 -9.62 -27.96
C PHE A 156 12.51 -8.83 -29.01
N GLY A 157 13.26 -7.83 -28.57
CA GLY A 157 13.86 -6.81 -29.42
C GLY A 157 14.56 -7.39 -30.64
N LEU A 158 14.08 -7.00 -31.82
CA LEU A 158 14.62 -7.19 -33.17
C LEU A 158 16.06 -6.63 -33.37
N VAL A 159 16.79 -6.34 -32.30
CA VAL A 159 18.07 -5.63 -32.31
C VAL A 159 19.11 -6.42 -31.51
N ALA A 160 19.69 -7.40 -32.18
CA ALA A 160 20.95 -7.95 -31.75
C ALA A 160 21.90 -8.19 -32.93
N LEU A 161 22.92 -7.32 -32.96
CA LEU A 161 24.26 -7.53 -33.55
C LEU A 161 24.43 -7.18 -35.03
N THR A 162 24.82 -5.92 -35.27
CA THR A 162 25.98 -5.64 -36.12
C THR A 162 26.87 -4.61 -35.43
N GLU A 163 28.19 -4.74 -35.63
CA GLU A 163 29.26 -3.84 -35.18
C GLU A 163 29.05 -2.34 -35.52
N GLN A 164 28.03 -2.02 -36.32
CA GLN A 164 27.64 -0.65 -36.72
C GLN A 164 26.88 0.13 -35.62
N THR A 165 26.39 -0.51 -34.55
CA THR A 165 25.70 0.20 -33.45
C THR A 165 26.61 1.08 -32.60
N ARG A 166 27.94 0.91 -32.69
CA ARG A 166 28.91 1.83 -32.08
C ARG A 166 28.86 3.25 -32.66
N HIS A 167 28.26 3.44 -33.83
CA HIS A 167 28.23 4.74 -34.53
C HIS A 167 26.91 5.50 -34.42
N LEU A 168 25.79 4.85 -34.04
CA LEU A 168 24.45 5.45 -34.09
C LEU A 168 24.09 6.30 -32.86
N THR A 169 24.64 6.00 -31.69
CA THR A 169 24.57 6.91 -30.52
C THR A 169 25.36 8.21 -30.72
N ARG A 170 26.30 8.24 -31.68
CA ARG A 170 27.05 9.44 -32.10
C ARG A 170 26.28 10.35 -33.06
N SER A 171 25.22 9.86 -33.72
CA SER A 171 24.43 10.61 -34.72
C SER A 171 23.10 11.15 -34.18
N GLY A 172 22.84 11.08 -32.87
CA GLY A 172 21.65 11.68 -32.24
C GLY A 172 20.33 10.92 -32.43
N VAL A 173 20.36 9.68 -32.93
CA VAL A 173 19.16 8.83 -33.08
C VAL A 173 19.18 7.76 -31.98
N THR A 174 18.28 7.88 -31.01
CA THR A 174 18.13 6.91 -29.92
C THR A 174 17.36 5.67 -30.41
N LEU A 175 17.93 4.48 -30.24
CA LEU A 175 17.26 3.20 -30.48
C LEU A 175 16.63 2.69 -29.17
N GLY A 176 15.32 2.51 -29.15
CA GLY A 176 14.54 2.06 -27.98
C GLY A 176 13.85 3.20 -27.23
N THR A 177 13.15 2.88 -26.15
CA THR A 177 12.50 3.88 -25.28
C THR A 177 13.43 4.25 -24.12
N PRO A 178 14.05 5.46 -24.10
CA PRO A 178 15.09 5.81 -23.13
C PRO A 178 14.71 5.60 -21.67
N ALA A 179 13.42 5.79 -21.34
CA ALA A 179 12.86 5.72 -19.99
C ALA A 179 12.94 4.34 -19.29
N TYR A 180 13.30 3.27 -20.02
CA TYR A 180 13.44 1.92 -19.47
C TYR A 180 14.82 1.30 -19.75
N MET A 181 15.74 2.05 -20.36
CA MET A 181 17.01 1.51 -20.82
C MET A 181 17.97 1.25 -19.66
N ALA A 182 18.61 0.08 -19.66
CA ALA A 182 19.63 -0.25 -18.68
C ALA A 182 20.91 0.61 -18.85
N PRO A 183 21.63 0.94 -17.76
CA PRO A 183 22.85 1.77 -17.80
C PRO A 183 23.92 1.24 -18.77
N GLU A 184 24.13 -0.08 -18.77
CA GLU A 184 25.09 -0.76 -19.62
C GLU A 184 24.66 -0.76 -21.10
N GLN A 185 23.34 -0.80 -21.35
CA GLN A 185 22.76 -0.65 -22.69
C GLN A 185 22.93 0.78 -23.22
N ALA A 186 22.69 1.79 -22.37
CA ALA A 186 22.92 3.20 -22.71
C ALA A 186 24.39 3.50 -23.02
N ARG A 187 25.33 2.80 -22.37
CA ARG A 187 26.77 2.88 -22.64
C ARG A 187 27.21 2.04 -23.85
N GLY A 188 26.36 1.14 -24.37
CA GLY A 188 26.67 0.25 -25.48
C GLY A 188 27.62 -0.90 -25.13
N VAL A 189 27.64 -1.36 -23.87
CA VAL A 189 28.54 -2.42 -23.39
C VAL A 189 27.77 -3.46 -22.57
N GLY A 190 28.07 -4.76 -22.76
CA GLY A 190 27.67 -5.80 -21.80
C GLY A 190 26.16 -6.06 -21.64
N VAL A 191 25.34 -5.82 -22.67
CA VAL A 191 23.89 -6.07 -22.63
C VAL A 191 23.61 -7.57 -22.47
N GLY A 192 22.80 -7.94 -21.47
CA GLY A 192 22.48 -9.34 -21.17
C GLY A 192 21.24 -9.50 -20.28
N PRO A 193 21.04 -10.69 -19.67
CA PRO A 193 19.88 -10.99 -18.81
C PRO A 193 19.59 -9.95 -17.73
N LEU A 194 20.63 -9.41 -17.10
CA LEU A 194 20.52 -8.42 -16.03
C LEU A 194 20.07 -7.04 -16.54
N SER A 195 20.25 -6.76 -17.84
CA SER A 195 19.72 -5.55 -18.50
C SER A 195 18.20 -5.62 -18.61
N ASP A 196 17.64 -6.79 -18.92
CA ASP A 196 16.18 -7.00 -18.95
C ASP A 196 15.56 -6.88 -17.56
N LEU A 197 16.25 -7.34 -16.52
CA LEU A 197 15.77 -7.19 -15.14
C LEU A 197 15.73 -5.71 -14.71
N TYR A 198 16.72 -4.92 -15.13
CA TYR A 198 16.69 -3.47 -14.93
C TYR A 198 15.49 -2.83 -15.63
N ALA A 199 15.29 -3.17 -16.91
CA ALA A 199 14.16 -2.65 -17.69
C ALA A 199 12.81 -3.06 -17.07
N LEU A 200 12.69 -4.30 -16.56
CA LEU A 200 11.51 -4.74 -15.81
C LEU A 200 11.34 -3.92 -14.53
N GLY A 201 12.44 -3.60 -13.83
CA GLY A 201 12.44 -2.71 -12.67
C GLY A 201 11.88 -1.33 -13.01
N ALA A 202 12.30 -0.73 -14.12
CA ALA A 202 11.78 0.57 -14.58
C ALA A 202 10.30 0.51 -14.99
N VAL A 203 9.87 -0.59 -15.63
CA VAL A 203 8.45 -0.84 -15.96
C VAL A 203 7.61 -0.98 -14.70
N LEU A 204 8.02 -1.82 -13.75
CA LEU A 204 7.31 -2.05 -12.50
C LEU A 204 7.34 -0.81 -11.60
N TYR A 205 8.41 -0.01 -11.65
CA TYR A 205 8.45 1.30 -10.99
C TYR A 205 7.38 2.23 -11.57
N ARG A 206 7.21 2.27 -12.89
CA ARG A 206 6.12 3.02 -13.53
C ARG A 206 4.74 2.51 -13.12
N VAL A 207 4.54 1.19 -13.04
CA VAL A 207 3.29 0.61 -12.54
C VAL A 207 3.08 1.00 -11.08
N ALA A 208 4.13 0.99 -10.26
CA ALA A 208 4.03 1.34 -8.85
C ALA A 208 3.74 2.83 -8.64
N CYS A 209 4.44 3.73 -9.32
CA CYS A 209 4.43 5.16 -9.05
C CYS A 209 3.57 5.99 -10.02
N GLY A 210 3.11 5.41 -11.14
CA GLY A 210 2.45 6.12 -12.24
C GLY A 210 3.40 6.80 -13.24
N SER A 211 4.66 7.00 -12.87
CA SER A 211 5.72 7.55 -13.72
C SER A 211 6.98 6.67 -13.71
N PRO A 212 7.76 6.63 -14.80
CA PRO A 212 9.05 5.93 -14.81
C PRO A 212 10.03 6.58 -13.82
N PRO A 213 11.11 5.88 -13.41
CA PRO A 213 12.04 6.38 -12.39
C PRO A 213 12.77 7.67 -12.80
N PHE A 214 12.93 7.90 -14.12
CA PHE A 214 13.67 9.02 -14.69
C PHE A 214 12.87 9.68 -15.81
N VAL A 215 12.83 11.01 -15.80
CA VAL A 215 12.12 11.85 -16.76
C VAL A 215 12.99 13.08 -17.03
N GLY A 216 13.02 13.54 -18.28
CA GLY A 216 13.79 14.72 -18.67
C GLY A 216 13.34 15.25 -20.03
N ASP A 217 13.78 16.46 -20.33
CA ASP A 217 13.37 17.21 -21.53
C ASP A 217 13.96 16.67 -22.85
N SER A 218 14.86 15.68 -22.77
CA SER A 218 15.46 15.00 -23.92
C SER A 218 15.86 13.57 -23.59
N ASP A 219 15.93 12.72 -24.62
CA ASP A 219 16.42 11.34 -24.51
C ASP A 219 17.81 11.27 -23.85
N GLN A 220 18.70 12.20 -24.21
CA GLN A 220 20.05 12.26 -23.66
C GLN A 220 20.05 12.54 -22.15
N SER A 221 19.14 13.40 -21.69
CA SER A 221 18.95 13.69 -20.26
C SER A 221 18.49 12.43 -19.52
N VAL A 222 17.49 11.73 -20.04
CA VAL A 222 16.96 10.49 -19.44
C VAL A 222 18.04 9.40 -19.40
N LEU A 223 18.80 9.21 -20.49
CA LEU A 223 19.92 8.26 -20.52
C LEU A 223 21.01 8.64 -19.50
N TYR A 224 21.34 9.92 -19.35
CA TYR A 224 22.29 10.37 -18.34
C TYR A 224 21.83 9.99 -16.93
N GLN A 225 20.55 10.21 -16.59
CA GLN A 225 19.97 9.84 -15.30
C GLN A 225 20.03 8.33 -15.05
N HIS A 226 19.67 7.52 -16.06
CA HIS A 226 19.83 6.06 -15.98
C HIS A 226 21.28 5.65 -15.70
N VAL A 227 22.26 6.35 -16.27
CA VAL A 227 23.69 6.01 -16.16
C VAL A 227 24.33 6.48 -14.85
N TYR A 228 23.95 7.65 -14.33
CA TYR A 228 24.69 8.32 -13.25
C TYR A 228 23.86 8.69 -12.01
N GLU A 229 22.56 8.95 -12.14
CA GLU A 229 21.74 9.42 -11.00
C GLU A 229 21.11 8.28 -10.23
N ALA A 230 21.07 8.35 -8.90
CA ALA A 230 20.35 7.37 -8.10
C ALA A 230 18.85 7.41 -8.44
N ALA A 231 18.21 6.24 -8.54
CA ALA A 231 16.77 6.20 -8.72
C ALA A 231 16.08 6.84 -7.51
N PRO A 232 15.08 7.73 -7.71
CA PRO A 232 14.27 8.22 -6.61
C PRO A 232 13.64 7.06 -5.84
N ASP A 233 13.41 7.23 -4.55
CA ASP A 233 12.68 6.22 -3.79
C ASP A 233 11.22 6.18 -4.29
N PRO A 234 10.70 5.01 -4.70
CA PRO A 234 9.32 4.94 -5.20
C PRO A 234 8.29 5.40 -4.17
N ARG A 235 8.62 5.38 -2.88
CA ARG A 235 7.75 5.85 -1.79
C ARG A 235 7.65 7.37 -1.72
N ASP A 236 8.65 8.08 -2.21
CA ASP A 236 8.61 9.55 -2.32
C ASP A 236 7.62 9.99 -3.42
N LEU A 237 7.47 9.18 -4.48
CA LEU A 237 6.53 9.43 -5.57
C LEU A 237 5.14 8.83 -5.31
N ASN A 238 5.10 7.63 -4.74
CA ASN A 238 3.86 6.95 -4.35
C ASN A 238 3.98 6.28 -2.98
N PRO A 239 3.46 6.92 -1.92
CA PRO A 239 3.46 6.41 -0.55
C PRO A 239 2.68 5.10 -0.36
N ALA A 240 1.80 4.71 -1.29
CA ALA A 240 1.11 3.43 -1.26
C ALA A 240 2.04 2.24 -1.56
N VAL A 241 3.25 2.49 -2.06
CA VAL A 241 4.26 1.44 -2.31
C VAL A 241 4.80 0.93 -0.97
N PRO A 242 4.59 -0.36 -0.61
CA PRO A 242 5.13 -0.89 0.63
C PRO A 242 6.66 -0.91 0.65
N ASP A 243 7.28 -0.79 1.82
CA ASP A 243 8.75 -0.82 1.97
C ASP A 243 9.40 -2.04 1.31
N ALA A 244 8.77 -3.21 1.44
CA ALA A 244 9.28 -4.43 0.83
C ALA A 244 9.25 -4.37 -0.70
N VAL A 245 8.22 -3.75 -1.29
CA VAL A 245 8.15 -3.52 -2.75
C VAL A 245 9.19 -2.50 -3.17
N ALA A 246 9.33 -1.40 -2.43
CA ALA A 246 10.32 -0.35 -2.72
C ALA A 246 11.75 -0.89 -2.74
N ARG A 247 12.10 -1.73 -1.75
CA ARG A 247 13.43 -2.39 -1.70
C ARG A 247 13.70 -3.25 -2.94
N VAL A 248 12.72 -4.03 -3.40
CA VAL A 248 12.90 -4.87 -4.59
C VAL A 248 13.02 -4.00 -5.85
N LEU A 249 12.19 -2.97 -6.01
CA LEU A 249 12.29 -2.03 -7.14
C LEU A 249 13.66 -1.35 -7.20
N LEU A 250 14.16 -0.83 -6.08
CA LEU A 250 15.46 -0.17 -6.01
C LEU A 250 16.62 -1.15 -6.29
N SER A 251 16.50 -2.41 -5.87
CA SER A 251 17.49 -3.44 -6.20
C SER A 251 17.58 -3.74 -7.71
N LEU A 252 16.45 -3.68 -8.43
CA LEU A 252 16.45 -3.84 -9.90
C LEU A 252 17.07 -2.64 -10.61
N LEU A 253 16.90 -1.44 -10.04
CA LEU A 253 17.41 -0.19 -10.57
C LEU A 253 18.87 0.11 -10.17
N ALA A 254 19.57 -0.86 -9.58
CA ALA A 254 20.99 -0.75 -9.28
C ALA A 254 21.82 -0.53 -10.55
N LYS A 255 22.79 0.39 -10.47
CA LYS A 255 23.55 0.83 -11.65
C LYS A 255 24.50 -0.22 -12.17
N LYS A 256 25.12 -0.99 -11.27
CA LYS A 256 25.97 -2.12 -11.61
C LYS A 256 25.11 -3.39 -11.76
N PRO A 257 25.26 -4.16 -12.85
CA PRO A 257 24.50 -5.38 -13.04
C PRO A 257 24.65 -6.38 -11.89
N GLU A 258 25.85 -6.51 -11.32
CA GLU A 258 26.17 -7.43 -10.22
C GLU A 258 25.45 -7.12 -8.90
N ASP A 259 24.98 -5.89 -8.71
CA ASP A 259 24.20 -5.47 -7.53
C ASP A 259 22.70 -5.78 -7.67
N ARG A 260 22.27 -6.28 -8.85
CA ARG A 260 20.88 -6.65 -9.13
C ARG A 260 20.63 -8.12 -8.77
N PRO A 261 19.35 -8.55 -8.61
CA PRO A 261 19.03 -9.96 -8.47
C PRO A 261 19.62 -10.80 -9.62
N PRO A 262 20.27 -11.94 -9.33
CA PRO A 262 21.09 -12.67 -10.32
C PRO A 262 20.28 -13.37 -11.41
N SER A 263 18.97 -13.53 -11.22
CA SER A 263 18.06 -14.15 -12.19
C SER A 263 16.61 -13.74 -11.95
N GLY A 264 15.77 -13.95 -12.96
CA GLY A 264 14.32 -13.76 -12.81
C GLY A 264 13.68 -14.70 -11.76
N GLU A 265 14.28 -15.86 -11.49
CA GLU A 265 13.81 -16.77 -10.42
C GLU A 265 14.13 -16.21 -9.03
N ALA A 266 15.36 -15.72 -8.83
CA ALA A 266 15.73 -15.03 -7.59
C ALA A 266 14.86 -13.79 -7.37
N LEU A 267 14.56 -13.04 -8.44
CA LEU A 267 13.64 -11.91 -8.37
C LEU A 267 12.20 -12.34 -8.02
N ALA A 268 11.68 -13.41 -8.62
CA ALA A 268 10.37 -13.95 -8.27
C ALA A 268 10.30 -14.37 -6.79
N HIS A 269 11.39 -14.92 -6.25
CA HIS A 269 11.51 -15.22 -4.83
C HIS A 269 11.50 -13.96 -3.96
N LEU A 270 12.21 -12.90 -4.36
CA LEU A 270 12.18 -11.60 -3.67
C LEU A 270 10.76 -11.00 -3.66
N TRP A 271 9.99 -11.12 -4.74
CA TRP A 271 8.58 -10.71 -4.75
C TRP A 271 7.70 -11.56 -3.81
N ALA A 272 7.98 -12.86 -3.68
CA ALA A 272 7.28 -13.71 -2.72
C ALA A 272 7.61 -13.34 -1.27
N LEU A 273 8.88 -13.02 -0.97
CA LEU A 273 9.29 -12.48 0.32
C LEU A 273 8.65 -11.12 0.56
N ALA A 274 8.63 -10.22 -0.43
CA ALA A 274 7.96 -8.94 -0.31
C ALA A 274 6.46 -9.09 -0.05
N ARG A 275 5.79 -10.06 -0.70
CA ARG A 275 4.39 -10.38 -0.42
C ARG A 275 4.18 -10.86 1.01
N ARG A 276 5.07 -11.73 1.51
CA ARG A 276 5.03 -12.21 2.90
C ARG A 276 5.28 -11.07 3.87
N ASP A 277 6.31 -10.27 3.65
CA ASP A 277 6.63 -9.07 4.42
C ASP A 277 5.45 -8.12 4.42
N VAL A 278 4.83 -7.83 3.28
CA VAL A 278 3.63 -7.00 3.21
C VAL A 278 2.53 -7.60 4.08
N TRP A 279 2.29 -8.91 4.03
CA TRP A 279 1.30 -9.57 4.86
C TRP A 279 1.65 -9.55 6.36
N THR A 280 2.93 -9.63 6.71
CA THR A 280 3.39 -9.59 8.11
C THR A 280 3.60 -8.16 8.64
N SER A 281 3.80 -7.18 7.75
CA SER A 281 4.09 -5.77 8.03
C SER A 281 2.90 -4.84 7.76
N HIS A 282 1.77 -5.35 7.26
CA HIS A 282 0.46 -4.74 7.50
C HIS A 282 0.21 -4.86 9.00
N ALA A 283 0.87 -3.95 9.71
CA ALA A 283 1.06 -4.01 11.15
C ALA A 283 -0.30 -4.14 11.81
N ARG A 284 -0.49 -5.25 12.52
CA ARG A 284 -1.65 -5.53 13.36
C ARG A 284 -1.76 -4.56 14.55
N GLY A 285 -0.92 -3.52 14.60
CA GLY A 285 -0.61 -2.75 15.80
C GLY A 285 -0.13 -1.33 15.54
N GLN A 286 -0.81 -0.59 14.67
CA GLN A 286 -0.71 0.88 14.72
C GLN A 286 -2.08 1.50 15.03
N TYR A 287 -2.23 2.04 16.23
CA TYR A 287 -3.51 2.57 16.68
C TYR A 287 -3.76 3.91 16.01
N ARG A 288 -4.61 3.95 14.96
CA ARG A 288 -5.15 5.15 14.30
C ARG A 288 -4.16 6.27 13.98
N GLY A 289 -2.87 5.97 14.02
CA GLY A 289 -1.72 6.80 13.75
C GLY A 289 -0.73 5.93 12.98
N GLY A 290 -0.19 6.45 11.89
CA GLY A 290 0.61 5.65 10.95
C GLY A 290 -0.21 4.84 9.95
N ARG A 291 0.13 3.56 9.77
CA ARG A 291 -0.35 2.69 8.67
C ARG A 291 -1.85 2.41 8.76
N THR A 292 -2.35 1.99 9.92
CA THR A 292 -3.77 1.73 10.20
C THR A 292 -4.45 3.00 10.74
N ARG A 293 -4.57 3.99 9.87
CA ARG A 293 -5.16 5.32 10.11
C ARG A 293 -6.69 5.39 10.06
N SER A 294 -7.35 4.30 9.68
CA SER A 294 -8.81 4.23 9.57
C SER A 294 -9.48 3.49 10.73
N GLY A 295 -8.74 2.73 11.56
CA GLY A 295 -9.36 1.84 12.56
C GLY A 295 -9.96 0.54 11.97
N GLU A 296 -9.65 0.23 10.71
CA GLU A 296 -9.99 -1.04 10.06
C GLU A 296 -8.82 -2.04 10.13
N HIS A 297 -9.11 -3.24 10.61
CA HIS A 297 -8.18 -4.36 10.78
C HIS A 297 -8.71 -5.58 10.01
N PRO A 298 -8.39 -5.72 8.72
CA PRO A 298 -9.06 -6.69 7.83
C PRO A 298 -8.80 -8.16 8.18
N ASP A 299 -7.72 -8.47 8.91
CA ASP A 299 -7.35 -9.83 9.34
C ASP A 299 -8.07 -10.29 10.63
N GLY A 300 -8.97 -9.50 11.20
CA GLY A 300 -9.72 -9.90 12.39
C GLY A 300 -10.79 -10.97 12.11
N PRO A 301 -11.56 -11.41 13.13
CA PRO A 301 -12.26 -12.68 13.06
C PRO A 301 -13.32 -12.74 11.96
N ALA A 302 -13.22 -13.79 11.14
CA ALA A 302 -14.04 -13.93 9.94
C ALA A 302 -15.53 -14.22 10.18
N GLN A 303 -15.93 -14.62 11.39
CA GLN A 303 -17.33 -14.92 11.77
C GLN A 303 -17.39 -15.24 13.27
N VAL A 304 -17.71 -14.25 14.10
CA VAL A 304 -18.02 -14.49 15.52
C VAL A 304 -19.54 -14.50 15.62
N ASP A 305 -20.18 -15.68 15.63
CA ASP A 305 -21.63 -15.77 15.89
C ASP A 305 -21.94 -15.74 17.39
N ALA A 306 -20.94 -15.99 18.23
CA ALA A 306 -20.95 -15.79 19.69
C ALA A 306 -19.52 -15.78 20.26
N LEU A 307 -19.22 -14.86 21.19
CA LEU A 307 -17.95 -14.83 21.90
C LEU A 307 -17.87 -15.94 22.95
N ARG A 308 -16.80 -16.73 22.93
CA ARG A 308 -16.39 -17.56 24.07
C ARG A 308 -15.02 -17.09 24.54
N GLU A 309 -14.89 -16.86 25.85
CA GLU A 309 -13.58 -16.61 26.46
C GLU A 309 -12.66 -17.81 26.21
N ALA A 310 -11.55 -17.54 25.52
CA ALA A 310 -10.50 -18.51 25.24
C ALA A 310 -9.46 -18.53 26.37
N TRP A 311 -9.11 -17.36 26.87
CA TRP A 311 -8.22 -17.18 28.02
C TRP A 311 -8.38 -15.79 28.63
N SER A 312 -7.91 -15.65 29.86
CA SER A 312 -7.88 -14.41 30.63
C SER A 312 -6.56 -14.31 31.39
N VAL A 313 -5.94 -13.13 31.38
CA VAL A 313 -4.65 -12.84 32.01
C VAL A 313 -4.79 -11.59 32.89
N PRO A 314 -4.38 -11.64 34.17
CA PRO A 314 -4.35 -10.46 35.03
C PRO A 314 -3.24 -9.50 34.62
N LEU A 315 -3.53 -8.20 34.68
CA LEU A 315 -2.61 -7.11 34.40
C LEU A 315 -2.23 -6.40 35.71
N PRO A 316 -1.00 -5.87 35.81
CA PRO A 316 -0.52 -5.15 36.98
C PRO A 316 -1.05 -3.70 36.95
N GLY A 317 -2.33 -3.54 37.26
CA GLY A 317 -3.01 -2.24 37.35
C GLY A 317 -4.20 -2.11 36.41
N GLU A 318 -4.97 -1.05 36.63
CA GLU A 318 -6.15 -0.72 35.82
C GLU A 318 -5.76 -0.39 34.37
N VAL A 319 -6.71 -0.58 33.45
CA VAL A 319 -6.58 -0.20 32.05
C VAL A 319 -7.68 0.80 31.69
N THR A 320 -7.30 2.04 31.43
CA THR A 320 -8.23 3.16 31.19
C THR A 320 -7.92 3.86 29.87
N TRP A 321 -8.83 4.70 29.41
CA TRP A 321 -8.59 5.57 28.24
C TRP A 321 -7.31 6.41 28.43
N PRO A 322 -6.50 6.64 27.38
CA PRO A 322 -6.67 6.25 25.97
C PRO A 322 -6.02 4.90 25.59
N ALA A 323 -5.89 3.94 26.53
CA ALA A 323 -5.25 2.66 26.23
C ALA A 323 -5.92 1.90 25.07
N ALA A 324 -5.13 1.07 24.39
CA ALA A 324 -5.62 0.16 23.37
C ALA A 324 -4.85 -1.15 23.45
N VAL A 325 -5.51 -2.23 23.06
CA VAL A 325 -4.85 -3.52 22.86
C VAL A 325 -4.17 -3.50 21.49
N MET A 326 -2.88 -3.82 21.45
CA MET A 326 -2.05 -3.73 20.25
C MET A 326 -1.49 -5.11 19.89
N GLY A 327 -1.37 -5.43 18.60
CA GLY A 327 -0.87 -6.73 18.15
C GLY A 327 0.26 -6.65 17.12
N ASP A 328 1.17 -7.61 17.16
CA ASP A 328 2.14 -7.83 16.08
C ASP A 328 2.54 -9.31 16.02
N GLY A 329 2.26 -9.98 14.90
CA GLY A 329 2.42 -11.42 14.79
C GLY A 329 1.64 -12.18 15.88
N ASP A 330 2.36 -12.94 16.72
CA ASP A 330 1.84 -13.70 17.86
C ASP A 330 1.85 -12.90 19.17
N LEU A 331 2.26 -11.63 19.18
CA LEU A 331 2.31 -10.81 20.39
C LEU A 331 1.09 -9.90 20.50
N VAL A 332 0.62 -9.72 21.73
CA VAL A 332 -0.42 -8.77 22.14
C VAL A 332 0.15 -7.90 23.26
N ALA A 333 0.01 -6.58 23.16
CA ALA A 333 0.48 -5.61 24.13
C ALA A 333 -0.65 -4.75 24.67
N VAL A 334 -0.58 -4.41 25.96
CA VAL A 334 -1.47 -3.46 26.61
C VAL A 334 -0.72 -2.72 27.72
N GLY A 335 -0.92 -1.40 27.77
CA GLY A 335 -0.40 -0.56 28.83
C GLY A 335 -1.34 -0.47 30.03
N THR A 336 -0.81 -0.23 31.24
CA THR A 336 -1.59 -0.10 32.47
C THR A 336 -1.30 1.20 33.23
N ARG A 337 -2.24 1.62 34.08
CA ARG A 337 -2.04 2.70 35.06
C ARG A 337 -0.99 2.38 36.12
N GLY A 338 -0.64 1.10 36.29
CA GLY A 338 0.49 0.67 37.12
C GLY A 338 1.87 0.96 36.51
N GLY A 339 1.90 1.67 35.37
CA GLY A 339 3.14 2.02 34.67
C GLY A 339 3.81 0.82 34.02
N GLN A 340 3.03 -0.14 33.52
CA GLN A 340 3.56 -1.34 32.88
C GLN A 340 3.03 -1.47 31.45
N LEU A 341 3.91 -1.80 30.51
CA LEU A 341 3.52 -2.37 29.22
C LEU A 341 3.62 -3.89 29.32
N VAL A 342 2.47 -4.58 29.29
CA VAL A 342 2.41 -6.04 29.36
C VAL A 342 2.29 -6.61 27.97
N LEU A 343 3.16 -7.57 27.65
CA LEU A 343 3.13 -8.34 26.41
C LEU A 343 2.80 -9.81 26.73
N THR A 344 1.84 -10.35 26.01
CA THR A 344 1.48 -11.77 26.01
C THR A 344 1.56 -12.32 24.61
N HIS A 345 1.67 -13.64 24.49
CA HIS A 345 1.39 -14.31 23.24
C HIS A 345 -0.13 -14.28 22.98
N ALA A 346 -0.56 -14.43 21.72
CA ALA A 346 -1.96 -14.58 21.31
C ALA A 346 -2.64 -15.80 21.97
N SER A 347 -1.83 -16.73 22.49
CA SER A 347 -2.23 -17.87 23.31
C SER A 347 -2.54 -17.54 24.80
N GLY A 348 -2.30 -16.31 25.25
CA GLY A 348 -2.44 -15.89 26.65
C GLY A 348 -1.21 -16.17 27.51
N ARG A 349 -0.17 -16.79 26.95
CA ARG A 349 1.09 -17.03 27.68
C ARG A 349 1.82 -15.70 27.90
N PRO A 350 2.32 -15.39 29.11
CA PRO A 350 3.15 -14.21 29.33
C PRO A 350 4.38 -14.21 28.41
N PHE A 351 4.73 -13.06 27.86
CA PHE A 351 5.96 -12.86 27.09
C PHE A 351 6.94 -11.97 27.84
N ALA A 352 6.56 -10.71 28.10
CA ALA A 352 7.39 -9.74 28.79
C ALA A 352 6.55 -8.65 29.45
N THR A 353 7.10 -7.99 30.46
CA THR A 353 6.52 -6.78 31.05
C THR A 353 7.60 -5.72 31.17
N TYR A 354 7.33 -4.54 30.63
CA TYR A 354 8.26 -3.41 30.68
C TYR A 354 7.70 -2.30 31.58
N ALA A 355 8.49 -1.92 32.58
CA ALA A 355 8.11 -0.89 33.55
C ALA A 355 8.48 0.52 33.08
N ALA A 356 7.59 1.47 33.35
CA ALA A 356 7.81 2.90 33.35
C ALA A 356 7.69 3.45 34.78
N ARG A 357 8.03 4.73 34.98
CA ARG A 357 7.91 5.37 36.30
C ARG A 357 6.47 5.79 36.63
N ASP A 358 5.65 5.89 35.60
CA ASP A 358 4.28 6.41 35.66
C ASP A 358 3.43 5.68 34.61
N GLU A 359 2.13 5.98 34.56
CA GLU A 359 1.13 5.28 33.76
C GLU A 359 1.57 5.08 32.30
N VAL A 360 1.29 3.89 31.75
CA VAL A 360 1.48 3.58 30.33
C VAL A 360 0.10 3.43 29.73
N THR A 361 -0.50 4.51 29.26
CA THR A 361 -1.81 4.47 28.59
C THR A 361 -1.72 4.76 27.10
N ALA A 362 -0.62 5.34 26.62
CA ALA A 362 -0.39 5.49 25.19
C ALA A 362 -0.31 4.10 24.52
N PRO A 363 -1.06 3.84 23.45
CA PRO A 363 -0.95 2.59 22.71
C PRO A 363 0.48 2.36 22.22
N ALA A 364 1.00 1.14 22.40
CA ALA A 364 2.33 0.79 21.95
C ALA A 364 2.38 0.59 20.43
N THR A 365 3.55 0.81 19.84
CA THR A 365 3.79 0.58 18.40
C THR A 365 4.89 -0.45 18.21
N PHE A 366 4.57 -1.51 17.46
CA PHE A 366 5.52 -2.55 17.08
C PHE A 366 6.22 -2.23 15.75
N HIS A 367 7.51 -2.55 15.68
CA HIS A 367 8.26 -2.45 14.42
C HIS A 367 9.58 -3.22 14.45
N GLY A 368 9.77 -4.11 13.47
CA GLY A 368 11.07 -4.73 13.20
C GLY A 368 11.69 -5.41 14.42
N GLY A 369 10.89 -6.16 15.20
CA GLY A 369 11.34 -6.82 16.42
C GLY A 369 11.50 -5.91 17.65
N HIS A 370 10.99 -4.68 17.59
CA HIS A 370 11.02 -3.72 18.70
C HIS A 370 9.61 -3.27 19.06
N VAL A 371 9.46 -2.74 20.28
CA VAL A 371 8.26 -2.05 20.73
C VAL A 371 8.60 -0.64 21.20
N LEU A 372 7.77 0.31 20.80
CA LEU A 372 7.81 1.72 21.20
C LEU A 372 6.63 2.01 22.11
N PHE A 373 6.85 2.65 23.25
CA PHE A 373 5.77 3.09 24.14
C PHE A 373 6.12 4.35 24.92
N GLY A 374 5.14 5.24 25.03
CA GLY A 374 5.18 6.44 25.86
C GLY A 374 4.58 6.19 27.24
N ALA A 375 4.93 7.04 28.20
CA ALA A 375 4.37 7.03 29.54
C ALA A 375 4.01 8.45 30.01
N TRP A 376 3.24 8.56 31.09
CA TRP A 376 2.83 9.82 31.68
C TRP A 376 4.00 10.59 32.30
N ASP A 377 5.08 9.90 32.63
CA ASP A 377 6.32 10.59 33.01
C ASP A 377 6.90 11.41 31.83
N GLY A 378 6.38 11.29 30.60
CA GLY A 378 6.88 11.97 29.40
C GLY A 378 8.04 11.26 28.72
N THR A 379 8.30 9.99 29.06
CA THR A 379 9.40 9.22 28.49
C THR A 379 8.89 8.27 27.41
N LEU A 380 9.41 8.42 26.20
CA LEU A 380 9.25 7.46 25.10
C LEU A 380 10.42 6.47 25.13
N ARG A 381 10.12 5.18 25.03
CA ARG A 381 11.11 4.11 25.07
C ARG A 381 11.03 3.26 23.81
N ARG A 382 12.19 2.83 23.30
CA ARG A 382 12.29 1.73 22.34
C ARG A 382 12.96 0.54 23.01
N VAL A 383 12.29 -0.60 22.97
CA VAL A 383 12.78 -1.84 23.58
C VAL A 383 12.89 -2.92 22.51
N ASP A 384 14.02 -3.63 22.50
CA ASP A 384 14.21 -4.83 21.67
C ASP A 384 13.42 -5.99 22.28
N LEU A 385 12.52 -6.60 21.52
CA LEU A 385 11.59 -7.60 22.04
C LEU A 385 12.29 -8.90 22.44
N MET A 386 13.37 -9.26 21.76
CA MET A 386 14.06 -10.54 21.97
C MET A 386 14.92 -10.52 23.24
N SER A 387 15.63 -9.42 23.47
CA SER A 387 16.51 -9.25 24.62
C SER A 387 15.84 -8.56 25.81
N GLY A 388 14.73 -7.86 25.58
CA GLY A 388 14.08 -7.00 26.57
C GLY A 388 14.89 -5.75 26.91
N THR A 389 15.97 -5.47 26.16
CA THR A 389 16.84 -4.33 26.43
C THR A 389 16.23 -3.04 25.90
N GLN A 390 16.24 -2.00 26.73
CA GLN A 390 15.92 -0.66 26.28
C GLN A 390 17.05 -0.17 25.36
N VAL A 391 16.74 -0.03 24.07
CA VAL A 391 17.69 0.43 23.04
C VAL A 391 17.98 1.91 23.22
N TRP A 392 16.93 2.71 23.41
CA TRP A 392 17.02 4.14 23.72
C TRP A 392 15.77 4.63 24.44
N GLN A 393 15.89 5.84 25.01
CA GLN A 393 14.77 6.60 25.55
C GLN A 393 14.86 8.07 25.16
N HIS A 394 13.72 8.73 25.03
CA HIS A 394 13.58 10.16 24.82
C HIS A 394 12.66 10.76 25.90
N LYS A 395 12.98 11.97 26.38
CA LYS A 395 12.25 12.63 27.47
C LYS A 395 11.61 13.93 26.98
N ALA A 396 10.29 13.92 26.86
CA ALA A 396 9.46 15.10 26.68
C ALA A 396 9.26 15.85 28.01
N ARG A 397 8.65 17.04 27.95
CA ARG A 397 8.42 17.89 29.13
C ARG A 397 7.12 17.59 29.86
N ALA A 398 6.21 16.87 29.23
CA ALA A 398 4.93 16.43 29.78
C ALA A 398 4.58 15.03 29.27
N GLU A 399 3.39 14.56 29.62
CA GLU A 399 2.89 13.21 29.36
C GLU A 399 2.83 12.89 27.86
N LEU A 400 3.12 11.63 27.52
CA LEU A 400 2.89 11.07 26.19
C LEU A 400 1.65 10.17 26.23
N THR A 401 0.55 10.63 25.65
CA THR A 401 -0.75 9.90 25.66
C THR A 401 -1.14 9.33 24.30
N GLY A 402 -0.56 9.84 23.21
CA GLY A 402 -0.78 9.33 21.85
C GLY A 402 0.18 8.19 21.50
N ALA A 403 -0.23 7.35 20.54
CA ALA A 403 0.62 6.27 20.05
C ALA A 403 1.85 6.86 19.31
N PRO A 404 3.08 6.38 19.56
CA PRO A 404 4.25 6.81 18.81
C PRO A 404 4.20 6.26 17.38
N THR A 405 4.08 7.13 16.38
CA THR A 405 3.90 6.74 14.99
C THR A 405 5.24 6.63 14.26
N LEU A 406 5.52 5.50 13.64
CA LEU A 406 6.70 5.33 12.78
C LEU A 406 6.44 5.80 11.35
N TRP A 407 7.38 6.58 10.83
CA TRP A 407 7.43 6.97 9.43
C TRP A 407 8.88 6.96 8.93
N HIS A 408 9.19 6.08 7.98
CA HIS A 408 10.55 5.78 7.52
C HIS A 408 11.54 5.52 8.68
N ASP A 409 12.53 6.39 8.84
CA ASP A 409 13.58 6.34 9.86
C ASP A 409 13.28 7.29 11.03
N GLN A 410 12.01 7.69 11.19
CA GLN A 410 11.56 8.62 12.23
C GLN A 410 10.45 8.02 13.08
N VAL A 411 10.47 8.34 14.37
CA VAL A 411 9.36 8.12 15.31
C VAL A 411 8.76 9.49 15.64
N LEU A 412 7.49 9.67 15.29
CA LEU A 412 6.69 10.84 15.61
C LEU A 412 5.97 10.61 16.95
N ALA A 413 6.11 11.56 17.87
CA ALA A 413 5.56 11.43 19.22
C ALA A 413 4.87 12.73 19.66
N SER A 414 3.58 12.62 19.94
CA SER A 414 2.75 13.70 20.48
C SER A 414 2.92 13.81 21.99
N SER A 415 3.13 15.04 22.47
CA SER A 415 3.28 15.35 23.89
C SER A 415 2.27 16.40 24.34
N ARG A 416 1.77 16.25 25.57
CA ARG A 416 0.91 17.24 26.21
C ARG A 416 1.63 18.56 26.53
N ASP A 417 2.95 18.65 26.32
CA ASP A 417 3.70 19.91 26.39
C ASP A 417 3.50 20.82 25.16
N GLY A 418 2.66 20.37 24.22
CA GLY A 418 2.30 21.09 23.01
C GLY A 418 3.30 20.94 21.87
N HIS A 419 4.04 19.84 21.86
CA HIS A 419 4.95 19.50 20.76
C HIS A 419 4.60 18.17 20.09
N LEU A 420 4.86 18.15 18.78
CA LEU A 420 5.13 16.93 18.04
C LEU A 420 6.65 16.79 17.89
N TYR A 421 7.21 15.71 18.42
CA TYR A 421 8.62 15.37 18.29
C TYR A 421 8.82 14.39 17.14
N ALA A 422 9.92 14.54 16.40
CA ALA A 422 10.42 13.50 15.51
C ALA A 422 11.82 13.08 15.92
N LEU A 423 11.97 11.79 16.16
CA LEU A 423 13.19 11.17 16.63
C LEU A 423 13.74 10.25 15.57
N ASP A 424 15.05 10.17 15.42
CA ASP A 424 15.67 9.10 14.66
C ASP A 424 15.26 7.75 15.26
N ALA A 425 14.64 6.89 14.45
CA ALA A 425 14.07 5.66 14.95
C ALA A 425 15.13 4.75 15.60
N ARG A 426 16.38 4.76 15.12
CA ARG A 426 17.46 3.88 15.59
C ARG A 426 18.14 4.36 16.86
N SER A 427 18.40 5.65 16.97
CA SER A 427 19.16 6.24 18.08
C SER A 427 18.28 6.90 19.15
N GLY A 428 17.08 7.34 18.80
CA GLY A 428 16.23 8.16 19.66
C GLY A 428 16.61 9.65 19.66
N ASP A 429 17.60 10.04 18.85
CA ASP A 429 18.05 11.42 18.75
C ASP A 429 16.97 12.31 18.14
N LEU A 430 16.80 13.51 18.70
CA LEU A 430 15.84 14.48 18.19
C LEU A 430 16.27 14.98 16.80
N LYS A 431 15.43 14.74 15.79
CA LYS A 431 15.60 15.29 14.45
C LYS A 431 14.97 16.67 14.33
N TRP A 432 13.71 16.80 14.75
CA TRP A 432 12.99 18.06 14.80
C TRP A 432 11.88 18.02 15.85
N ALA A 433 11.43 19.21 16.28
CA ALA A 433 10.25 19.37 17.13
C ALA A 433 9.40 20.52 16.59
N TYR A 434 8.09 20.33 16.57
CA TYR A 434 7.12 21.35 16.15
C TYR A 434 6.21 21.71 17.32
N ARG A 435 5.96 23.01 17.53
CA ARG A 435 5.09 23.51 18.59
C ARG A 435 3.72 23.87 18.01
N THR A 436 2.66 23.21 18.47
CA THR A 436 1.27 23.40 17.99
C THR A 436 0.63 24.64 18.61
N GLY A 437 0.81 24.82 19.92
CA GLY A 437 0.27 25.95 20.69
C GLY A 437 -0.57 25.50 21.88
N GLY A 438 -1.22 24.34 21.79
CA GLY A 438 -1.90 23.65 22.90
C GLY A 438 -1.36 22.23 23.12
N PRO A 439 -1.75 21.56 24.22
CA PRO A 439 -1.40 20.16 24.48
C PRO A 439 -1.78 19.24 23.30
N VAL A 440 -0.93 18.25 23.01
CA VAL A 440 -1.19 17.28 21.94
C VAL A 440 -1.40 15.90 22.55
N ALA A 441 -2.65 15.47 22.64
CA ALA A 441 -3.01 14.17 23.20
C ALA A 441 -3.17 13.07 22.14
N ALA A 442 -3.64 13.43 20.95
CA ALA A 442 -3.92 12.53 19.85
C ALA A 442 -2.65 11.96 19.21
N SER A 443 -2.78 10.76 18.63
CA SER A 443 -1.69 10.13 17.89
C SER A 443 -1.46 10.87 16.57
N PRO A 444 -0.21 11.06 16.12
CA PRO A 444 0.05 11.70 14.84
C PRO A 444 -0.33 10.75 13.70
N LEU A 445 -1.09 11.27 12.75
CA LEU A 445 -1.43 10.59 11.49
C LEU A 445 -0.36 10.89 10.46
N VAL A 446 -0.06 9.94 9.58
CA VAL A 446 0.83 10.19 8.45
C VAL A 446 0.15 9.79 7.16
N TRP A 447 0.07 10.74 6.22
CA TRP A 447 -0.46 10.50 4.89
C TRP A 447 0.29 11.38 3.89
N ALA A 448 0.67 10.78 2.76
CA ALA A 448 1.36 11.47 1.67
C ALA A 448 2.52 12.39 2.08
N GLY A 449 3.38 11.89 2.98
CA GLY A 449 4.55 12.62 3.46
C GLY A 449 4.25 13.73 4.47
N ALA A 450 2.98 13.96 4.81
CA ALA A 450 2.58 14.89 5.85
C ALA A 450 2.25 14.18 7.16
N ALA A 451 2.73 14.75 8.27
CA ALA A 451 2.28 14.43 9.62
C ALA A 451 1.11 15.35 9.98
N LEU A 452 -0.06 14.78 10.26
CA LEU A 452 -1.23 15.51 10.74
C LEU A 452 -1.35 15.32 12.25
N VAL A 453 -1.57 16.41 12.96
CA VAL A 453 -1.63 16.41 14.42
C VAL A 453 -2.64 17.44 14.90
N SER A 454 -3.46 17.05 15.87
CA SER A 454 -4.47 17.90 16.50
C SER A 454 -4.02 18.32 17.90
N ASP A 455 -4.21 19.60 18.22
CA ASP A 455 -4.04 20.10 19.58
C ASP A 455 -5.37 20.35 20.29
N GLU A 456 -5.31 20.41 21.62
CA GLU A 456 -6.49 20.64 22.47
C GLU A 456 -6.99 22.11 22.44
N ASN A 457 -6.33 23.01 21.71
CA ASN A 457 -6.84 24.36 21.44
C ASN A 457 -7.72 24.38 20.16
N GLY A 458 -7.94 23.23 19.54
CA GLY A 458 -8.83 23.06 18.41
C GLY A 458 -8.20 23.25 17.03
N TRP A 459 -6.86 23.21 16.95
CA TRP A 459 -6.15 23.30 15.68
C TRP A 459 -5.73 21.93 15.17
N LEU A 460 -6.02 21.67 13.88
CA LEU A 460 -5.43 20.59 13.11
C LEU A 460 -4.25 21.15 12.29
N HIS A 461 -3.06 20.61 12.53
CA HIS A 461 -1.83 21.00 11.85
C HIS A 461 -1.42 19.93 10.86
N ALA A 462 -0.86 20.34 9.72
CA ALA A 462 -0.14 19.47 8.81
C ALA A 462 1.29 19.96 8.63
N LEU A 463 2.22 19.02 8.75
CA LEU A 463 3.64 19.27 8.70
C LEU A 463 4.26 18.33 7.67
N ASP A 464 5.31 18.76 7.00
CA ASP A 464 6.18 17.86 6.27
C ASP A 464 6.82 16.89 7.27
N ALA A 465 6.53 15.59 7.15
CA ALA A 465 6.95 14.58 8.13
C ALA A 465 8.47 14.39 8.15
N ARG A 466 9.19 14.82 7.11
CA ARG A 466 10.66 14.73 7.04
C ARG A 466 11.33 15.82 7.85
N SER A 467 10.85 17.05 7.72
CA SER A 467 11.51 18.26 8.20
C SER A 467 10.80 18.94 9.37
N GLY A 468 9.54 18.60 9.64
CA GLY A 468 8.70 19.29 10.61
C GLY A 468 8.22 20.67 10.14
N HIS A 469 8.46 21.03 8.87
CA HIS A 469 8.02 22.31 8.33
C HIS A 469 6.49 22.36 8.24
N GLY A 470 5.88 23.43 8.74
CA GLY A 470 4.43 23.62 8.66
C GLY A 470 3.97 23.76 7.21
N LEU A 471 3.03 22.92 6.80
CA LEU A 471 2.37 22.99 5.49
C LEU A 471 1.13 23.88 5.57
N TRP A 472 0.25 23.58 6.52
CA TRP A 472 -0.98 24.33 6.77
C TRP A 472 -1.50 24.01 8.17
N LYS A 473 -2.47 24.81 8.64
CA LYS A 473 -3.28 24.51 9.81
C LYS A 473 -4.69 25.03 9.61
N VAL A 474 -5.67 24.37 10.20
CA VAL A 474 -7.08 24.74 10.15
C VAL A 474 -7.68 24.58 11.54
N GLU A 475 -8.60 25.47 11.90
CA GLU A 475 -9.37 25.39 13.15
C GLU A 475 -10.56 24.47 12.93
N VAL A 476 -10.69 23.45 13.77
CA VAL A 476 -11.74 22.42 13.68
C VAL A 476 -12.46 22.20 15.00
N GLY A 477 -12.00 22.81 16.10
CA GLY A 477 -12.55 22.61 17.45
C GLY A 477 -11.77 21.58 18.27
N THR A 478 -11.93 21.61 19.59
CA THR A 478 -11.17 20.79 20.56
C THR A 478 -11.34 19.31 20.27
N MET A 479 -10.25 18.54 20.25
CA MET A 479 -10.28 17.09 19.99
C MET A 479 -9.50 16.33 21.06
N HIS A 480 -10.07 15.22 21.55
CA HIS A 480 -9.35 14.25 22.38
C HIS A 480 -9.03 12.96 21.61
N GLY A 481 -9.95 12.52 20.75
CA GLY A 481 -9.75 11.39 19.85
C GLY A 481 -8.73 11.72 18.74
N THR A 482 -8.08 10.67 18.22
CA THR A 482 -7.28 10.80 17.00
C THR A 482 -8.23 10.84 15.79
N PRO A 483 -8.11 11.82 14.88
CA PRO A 483 -8.87 11.80 13.64
C PRO A 483 -8.64 10.51 12.86
N ALA A 484 -9.54 10.18 11.94
CA ALA A 484 -9.38 8.99 11.10
C ALA A 484 -9.23 9.39 9.64
N LEU A 485 -8.36 8.72 8.90
CA LEU A 485 -8.09 9.03 7.50
C LEU A 485 -8.24 7.77 6.65
N ILE A 486 -8.84 7.89 5.47
CA ILE A 486 -8.91 6.81 4.49
C ILE A 486 -8.66 7.35 3.08
N PRO A 487 -7.74 6.77 2.30
CA PRO A 487 -7.62 7.10 0.88
C PRO A 487 -8.89 6.76 0.15
N THR A 488 -9.36 7.68 -0.69
CA THR A 488 -10.58 7.50 -1.48
C THR A 488 -10.28 7.45 -2.98
N ALA A 489 -9.15 8.00 -3.42
CA ALA A 489 -8.65 7.91 -4.78
C ALA A 489 -7.13 8.14 -4.82
N PRO A 490 -6.43 7.88 -5.95
CA PRO A 490 -5.03 8.25 -6.11
C PRO A 490 -4.78 9.73 -5.77
N GLY A 491 -3.93 9.97 -4.77
CA GLY A 491 -3.62 11.33 -4.31
C GLY A 491 -4.77 12.06 -3.60
N ALA A 492 -5.84 11.36 -3.20
CA ALA A 492 -6.92 11.94 -2.40
C ALA A 492 -7.27 11.06 -1.19
N ALA A 493 -7.64 11.69 -0.09
CA ALA A 493 -8.12 11.01 1.10
C ALA A 493 -9.22 11.81 1.78
N THR A 494 -10.10 11.10 2.47
CA THR A 494 -11.06 11.70 3.39
C THR A 494 -10.51 11.60 4.81
N LEU A 495 -10.42 12.74 5.49
CA LEU A 495 -10.09 12.85 6.90
C LEU A 495 -11.36 13.16 7.67
N VAL A 496 -11.74 12.31 8.62
CA VAL A 496 -12.86 12.55 9.54
C VAL A 496 -12.30 12.99 10.89
N VAL A 497 -12.69 14.19 11.28
CA VAL A 497 -12.36 14.83 12.56
C VAL A 497 -13.62 14.87 13.41
N ALA A 498 -13.55 14.40 14.65
CA ALA A 498 -14.63 14.55 15.62
C ALA A 498 -14.12 15.40 16.79
N THR A 499 -14.79 16.52 17.04
CA THR A 499 -14.52 17.39 18.18
C THR A 499 -15.09 16.77 19.45
N TRP A 500 -14.56 17.17 20.60
CA TRP A 500 -15.04 16.73 21.90
C TRP A 500 -16.52 17.11 22.12
N GLU A 501 -16.97 18.24 21.57
CA GLU A 501 -18.35 18.73 21.74
C GLU A 501 -19.38 17.97 20.89
N GLY A 502 -18.94 17.12 19.93
CA GLY A 502 -19.84 16.32 19.10
C GLY A 502 -19.91 16.75 17.63
N GLU A 503 -19.27 17.86 17.26
CA GLU A 503 -19.16 18.28 15.87
C GLU A 503 -18.19 17.36 15.10
N VAL A 504 -18.60 16.89 13.94
CA VAL A 504 -17.81 16.01 13.08
C VAL A 504 -17.66 16.62 11.71
N HIS A 505 -16.42 16.72 11.23
CA HIS A 505 -16.10 17.24 9.92
C HIS A 505 -15.41 16.18 9.08
N ALA A 506 -15.89 15.94 7.87
CA ALA A 506 -15.13 15.23 6.85
C ALA A 506 -14.44 16.23 5.93
N LEU A 507 -13.13 16.09 5.77
CA LEU A 507 -12.31 16.94 4.93
C LEU A 507 -11.72 16.14 3.78
N THR A 508 -11.71 16.72 2.58
CA THR A 508 -10.90 16.20 1.48
C THR A 508 -9.47 16.69 1.59
N LEU A 509 -8.54 15.75 1.61
CA LEU A 509 -7.11 16.01 1.47
C LEU A 509 -6.67 15.63 0.07
N ARG A 510 -5.80 16.45 -0.52
CA ARG A 510 -5.15 16.16 -1.80
C ARG A 510 -3.64 16.09 -1.63
N ALA A 511 -3.02 15.20 -2.38
CA ALA A 511 -1.58 15.08 -2.50
C ALA A 511 -1.18 15.28 -3.96
N THR A 512 -0.64 16.46 -4.27
CA THR A 512 0.01 16.72 -5.56
C THR A 512 1.52 16.73 -5.34
N THR A 513 2.25 15.99 -6.17
CA THR A 513 3.73 15.92 -6.14
C THR A 513 4.35 15.65 -4.75
N GLY A 514 3.67 14.87 -3.91
CA GLY A 514 4.14 14.50 -2.57
C GLY A 514 3.91 15.56 -1.48
N ARG A 515 3.14 16.61 -1.76
CA ARG A 515 2.72 17.60 -0.76
C ARG A 515 1.23 17.52 -0.50
N VAL A 516 0.86 17.37 0.78
CA VAL A 516 -0.54 17.41 1.22
C VAL A 516 -1.02 18.84 1.26
N SER A 517 -2.10 19.11 0.54
CA SER A 517 -2.84 20.36 0.58
C SER A 517 -4.29 20.09 0.99
N VAL A 518 -4.87 21.10 1.63
CA VAL A 518 -6.29 21.21 1.93
C VAL A 518 -6.84 22.21 0.92
N ASP A 519 -7.93 21.86 0.23
CA ASP A 519 -8.59 22.79 -0.69
C ASP A 519 -9.11 24.02 0.10
N PRO A 520 -9.31 25.19 -0.54
CA PRO A 520 -9.83 26.39 0.15
C PRO A 520 -11.20 26.18 0.81
N ASP A 521 -11.99 25.24 0.28
CA ASP A 521 -13.23 24.74 0.87
C ASP A 521 -13.10 23.22 1.07
N PRO A 522 -12.51 22.78 2.18
CA PRO A 522 -12.10 21.40 2.32
C PRO A 522 -13.17 20.49 2.90
N ILE A 523 -14.24 21.06 3.46
CA ILE A 523 -15.29 20.33 4.16
C ILE A 523 -16.17 19.65 3.12
N LEU A 524 -16.16 18.32 3.12
CA LEU A 524 -17.12 17.51 2.36
C LEU A 524 -18.51 17.60 2.99
N TRP A 525 -18.56 17.44 4.31
CA TRP A 525 -19.77 17.51 5.10
C TRP A 525 -19.42 17.74 6.58
N THR A 526 -20.39 18.27 7.31
CA THR A 526 -20.36 18.40 8.77
C THR A 526 -21.56 17.66 9.34
N TYR A 527 -21.40 17.11 10.53
CA TYR A 527 -22.41 16.37 11.27
C TYR A 527 -22.35 16.73 12.76
N ASP A 528 -23.48 16.73 13.45
CA ASP A 528 -23.54 16.94 14.91
C ASP A 528 -24.06 15.67 15.58
N LEU A 529 -23.25 15.05 16.43
CA LEU A 529 -23.64 13.86 17.20
C LEU A 529 -24.54 14.19 18.39
N GLU A 530 -24.63 15.46 18.78
CA GLU A 530 -25.32 15.93 19.99
C GLU A 530 -24.86 15.19 21.27
N ASP A 531 -23.60 14.74 21.29
CA ASP A 531 -22.99 13.96 22.37
C ASP A 531 -21.48 14.19 22.42
N GLU A 532 -20.89 14.06 23.60
CA GLU A 532 -19.43 14.22 23.75
C GLU A 532 -18.68 13.10 23.02
N VAL A 533 -17.54 13.40 22.41
CA VAL A 533 -16.75 12.39 21.69
C VAL A 533 -15.37 12.19 22.34
N TRP A 534 -15.19 11.00 22.90
CA TRP A 534 -13.92 10.51 23.45
C TRP A 534 -13.29 9.42 22.58
N ALA A 535 -14.14 8.63 21.94
CA ALA A 535 -13.76 7.62 21.00
C ALA A 535 -13.29 8.26 19.70
N SER A 536 -12.22 7.72 19.12
CA SER A 536 -11.81 8.14 17.78
C SER A 536 -12.86 7.63 16.74
N PRO A 537 -12.97 8.22 15.54
CA PRO A 537 -13.79 7.68 14.43
C PRO A 537 -13.15 6.45 13.75
N ALA A 538 -13.94 5.53 13.19
CA ALA A 538 -13.43 4.40 12.39
C ALA A 538 -14.01 4.39 10.98
N LEU A 539 -13.19 4.19 9.95
CA LEU A 539 -13.54 4.33 8.54
C LEU A 539 -13.31 3.02 7.78
N THR A 540 -14.14 2.74 6.78
CA THR A 540 -13.95 1.61 5.87
C THR A 540 -14.49 1.91 4.48
N LEU A 541 -13.87 1.34 3.43
CA LEU A 541 -14.42 1.31 2.07
C LEU A 541 -15.31 0.07 1.82
N SER A 542 -15.31 -0.90 2.75
CA SER A 542 -16.00 -2.18 2.63
C SER A 542 -17.49 -2.12 3.02
N GLY A 543 -17.98 -0.94 3.43
CA GLY A 543 -19.36 -0.69 3.86
C GLY A 543 -20.28 -0.25 2.71
N ALA A 544 -20.84 0.96 2.81
CA ALA A 544 -21.67 1.56 1.77
C ALA A 544 -20.84 1.93 0.51
N PRO A 545 -21.47 2.11 -0.68
CA PRO A 545 -20.80 2.68 -1.83
C PRO A 545 -20.14 4.02 -1.48
N GLY A 546 -18.84 4.18 -1.75
CA GLY A 546 -18.08 5.38 -1.34
C GLY A 546 -17.50 5.33 0.07
N GLY A 547 -17.90 4.35 0.88
CA GLY A 547 -17.35 4.06 2.21
C GLY A 547 -18.23 4.53 3.37
N THR A 548 -17.82 4.17 4.60
CA THR A 548 -18.59 4.37 5.83
C THR A 548 -17.69 4.89 6.95
N ALA A 549 -18.18 5.87 7.69
CA ALA A 549 -17.59 6.37 8.94
C ALA A 549 -18.43 5.91 10.12
N ILE A 550 -17.80 5.33 11.14
CA ILE A 550 -18.41 4.91 12.39
C ILE A 550 -17.97 5.87 13.49
N LEU A 551 -18.95 6.45 14.16
CA LEU A 551 -18.79 7.43 15.23
C LEU A 551 -19.50 6.92 16.48
N ALA A 552 -18.90 7.16 17.65
CA ALA A 552 -19.50 6.80 18.92
C ALA A 552 -19.45 7.99 19.87
N GLY A 553 -20.63 8.45 20.28
CA GLY A 553 -20.83 9.43 21.34
C GLY A 553 -20.69 8.77 22.72
N TRP A 554 -20.24 9.55 23.68
CA TRP A 554 -19.94 9.10 25.04
C TRP A 554 -21.15 8.56 25.77
N GLY A 555 -22.35 9.10 25.53
CA GLY A 555 -23.62 8.61 26.03
C GLY A 555 -23.99 7.21 25.52
N GLY A 556 -23.29 6.68 24.52
CA GLY A 556 -23.46 5.33 23.97
C GLY A 556 -24.19 5.29 22.63
N GLU A 557 -24.44 6.44 22.00
CA GLU A 557 -24.97 6.48 20.65
C GLU A 557 -23.87 6.20 19.63
N VAL A 558 -24.11 5.25 18.73
CA VAL A 558 -23.19 4.89 17.66
C VAL A 558 -23.88 5.13 16.32
N ARG A 559 -23.25 5.93 15.46
CA ARG A 559 -23.78 6.26 14.14
C ARG A 559 -22.83 5.78 13.05
N ALA A 560 -23.41 5.25 11.98
CA ALA A 560 -22.70 5.04 10.73
C ALA A 560 -23.16 6.07 9.72
N LEU A 561 -22.19 6.83 9.21
CA LEU A 561 -22.42 7.86 8.21
C LEU A 561 -21.79 7.43 6.87
N SER A 562 -22.41 7.85 5.80
CA SER A 562 -21.86 7.78 4.46
C SER A 562 -20.63 8.68 4.36
N LEU A 563 -19.49 8.14 3.89
CA LEU A 563 -18.27 8.93 3.75
C LEU A 563 -18.38 10.02 2.68
N THR A 564 -19.29 9.88 1.72
CA THR A 564 -19.41 10.80 0.59
C THR A 564 -20.16 12.09 0.92
N ASP A 565 -21.19 12.00 1.76
CA ASP A 565 -22.15 13.09 1.99
C ASP A 565 -22.57 13.25 3.46
N GLY A 566 -22.13 12.34 4.35
CA GLY A 566 -22.44 12.42 5.78
C GLY A 566 -23.85 11.97 6.14
N GLU A 567 -24.61 11.40 5.20
CA GLU A 567 -25.96 10.89 5.50
C GLU A 567 -25.92 9.70 6.47
N ASP A 568 -26.86 9.65 7.40
CA ASP A 568 -27.05 8.53 8.32
C ASP A 568 -27.38 7.24 7.55
N LEU A 569 -26.51 6.24 7.68
CA LEU A 569 -26.73 4.89 7.15
C LEU A 569 -27.50 4.04 8.17
N TRP A 570 -27.10 4.10 9.45
CA TRP A 570 -27.77 3.44 10.56
C TRP A 570 -27.30 4.00 11.91
N THR A 571 -28.13 3.78 12.94
CA THR A 571 -27.85 4.15 14.33
C THR A 571 -27.99 2.92 15.24
N HIS A 572 -27.15 2.84 16.26
CA HIS A 572 -27.21 1.83 17.31
C HIS A 572 -26.98 2.47 18.68
N ARG A 573 -27.70 2.02 19.71
CA ARG A 573 -27.55 2.52 21.07
C ARG A 573 -26.96 1.44 21.97
N MET A 574 -25.76 1.70 22.47
CA MET A 574 -25.14 0.94 23.56
C MET A 574 -25.85 1.27 24.89
N GLN A 575 -25.86 0.32 25.81
CA GLN A 575 -26.49 0.46 27.13
C GLN A 575 -25.66 1.36 28.07
N GLY A 576 -24.34 1.34 27.91
CA GLY A 576 -23.41 2.10 28.73
C GLY A 576 -22.62 3.13 27.93
N ARG A 577 -21.83 3.93 28.65
CA ARG A 577 -20.98 4.96 28.05
C ARG A 577 -19.90 4.35 27.15
N VAL A 578 -19.51 5.05 26.09
CA VAL A 578 -18.50 4.57 25.13
C VAL A 578 -17.30 5.52 25.09
N THR A 579 -16.16 5.03 25.54
CA THR A 579 -14.85 5.71 25.43
C THR A 579 -13.87 4.91 24.57
N ALA A 580 -14.02 3.59 24.55
CA ALA A 580 -13.28 2.71 23.64
C ALA A 580 -13.68 2.97 22.19
N SER A 581 -12.70 3.08 21.30
CA SER A 581 -12.99 3.46 19.92
C SER A 581 -13.55 2.28 19.10
N PRO A 582 -14.51 2.48 18.17
CA PRO A 582 -15.10 1.39 17.37
C PRO A 582 -14.07 0.68 16.49
N VAL A 583 -13.98 -0.66 16.49
CA VAL A 583 -12.99 -1.38 15.67
C VAL A 583 -13.67 -2.03 14.49
N ILE A 584 -13.21 -1.77 13.27
CA ILE A 584 -13.77 -2.43 12.07
C ILE A 584 -12.90 -3.61 11.70
N SER A 585 -13.51 -4.78 11.48
CA SER A 585 -12.79 -5.98 11.04
C SER A 585 -13.76 -6.93 10.35
N ALA A 586 -13.35 -7.51 9.21
CA ALA A 586 -14.12 -8.53 8.49
C ALA A 586 -15.60 -8.15 8.25
N GLY A 587 -15.87 -6.87 7.96
CA GLY A 587 -17.23 -6.35 7.75
C GLY A 587 -18.06 -6.16 9.02
N LEU A 588 -17.46 -6.28 10.20
CA LEU A 588 -18.09 -6.06 11.50
C LEU A 588 -17.51 -4.83 12.19
N VAL A 589 -18.34 -4.16 12.98
CA VAL A 589 -17.97 -3.09 13.92
C VAL A 589 -18.01 -3.66 15.32
N PHE A 590 -16.87 -3.73 15.99
CA PHE A 590 -16.74 -4.16 17.39
C PHE A 590 -16.78 -2.93 18.30
N LEU A 591 -17.66 -2.98 19.30
CA LEU A 591 -17.92 -1.92 20.26
C LEU A 591 -17.77 -2.45 21.68
N ALA A 592 -17.35 -1.57 22.59
CA ALA A 592 -17.23 -1.88 24.01
C ALA A 592 -17.65 -0.65 24.85
N SER A 593 -18.30 -0.89 26.00
CA SER A 593 -18.77 0.17 26.90
C SER A 593 -18.16 0.09 28.30
N GLU A 594 -18.28 1.20 29.04
CA GLU A 594 -17.86 1.34 30.44
C GLU A 594 -18.69 0.49 31.40
N ASP A 595 -19.85 -0.03 30.98
CA ASP A 595 -20.68 -0.95 31.76
C ASP A 595 -20.40 -2.43 31.41
N GLY A 596 -19.41 -2.70 30.55
CA GLY A 596 -18.98 -4.05 30.20
C GLY A 596 -19.82 -4.71 29.09
N GLU A 597 -20.57 -3.93 28.32
CA GLU A 597 -21.21 -4.42 27.10
C GLU A 597 -20.19 -4.52 25.97
N LEU A 598 -20.11 -5.68 25.34
CA LEU A 598 -19.38 -5.93 24.10
C LEU A 598 -20.40 -6.24 23.01
N CYS A 599 -20.27 -5.61 21.85
CA CYS A 599 -21.21 -5.80 20.74
C CYS A 599 -20.45 -5.91 19.42
N ALA A 600 -20.97 -6.72 18.49
CA ALA A 600 -20.59 -6.63 17.08
C ALA A 600 -21.80 -6.33 16.20
N LEU A 601 -21.65 -5.33 15.34
CA LEU A 601 -22.63 -4.92 14.37
C LEU A 601 -22.14 -5.25 12.96
N ASP A 602 -23.05 -5.58 12.06
CA ASP A 602 -22.77 -5.57 10.63
C ASP A 602 -22.49 -4.15 10.15
N VAL A 603 -21.34 -3.91 9.51
CA VAL A 603 -20.93 -2.55 9.13
C VAL A 603 -21.88 -1.90 8.11
N ARG A 604 -22.56 -2.70 7.28
CA ARG A 604 -23.45 -2.19 6.22
C ARG A 604 -24.84 -1.86 6.74
N SER A 605 -25.37 -2.67 7.65
CA SER A 605 -26.77 -2.59 8.08
C SER A 605 -26.97 -2.14 9.53
N GLY A 606 -25.92 -2.11 10.35
CA GLY A 606 -26.04 -1.87 11.79
C GLY A 606 -26.70 -3.02 12.54
N ALA A 607 -27.00 -4.14 11.86
CA ALA A 607 -27.64 -5.28 12.48
C ALA A 607 -26.72 -5.90 13.54
N VAL A 608 -27.25 -6.06 14.75
CA VAL A 608 -26.53 -6.73 15.85
C VAL A 608 -26.29 -8.18 15.46
N ARG A 609 -25.01 -8.57 15.40
CA ARG A 609 -24.60 -9.97 15.20
C ARG A 609 -24.57 -10.73 16.51
N TRP A 610 -24.04 -10.08 17.55
CA TRP A 610 -24.10 -10.57 18.92
C TRP A 610 -23.86 -9.44 19.91
N THR A 611 -24.30 -9.68 21.14
CA THR A 611 -24.00 -8.87 22.31
C THR A 611 -23.55 -9.80 23.42
N HIS A 612 -22.56 -9.38 24.19
CA HIS A 612 -22.03 -10.08 25.35
C HIS A 612 -21.86 -9.09 26.49
N ARG A 613 -22.19 -9.48 27.71
CA ARG A 613 -22.09 -8.60 28.89
C ARG A 613 -21.13 -9.19 29.90
N GLU A 614 -20.19 -8.37 30.30
CA GLU A 614 -19.20 -8.64 31.33
C GLU A 614 -19.54 -7.89 32.63
N SER A 615 -18.93 -8.32 33.72
CA SER A 615 -19.09 -7.68 35.04
C SER A 615 -18.22 -6.43 35.23
N THR A 616 -17.37 -6.11 34.25
CA THR A 616 -16.41 -5.00 34.31
C THR A 616 -16.44 -4.22 33.01
N GLY A 617 -16.32 -2.90 33.13
CA GLY A 617 -16.23 -1.96 32.01
C GLY A 617 -14.99 -2.06 31.15
N VAL A 618 -15.07 -1.46 29.98
CA VAL A 618 -14.00 -1.34 28.99
C VAL A 618 -13.88 0.11 28.54
N GLN A 619 -12.72 0.71 28.78
CA GLN A 619 -12.33 1.99 28.18
C GLN A 619 -11.22 1.82 27.14
N ALA A 620 -10.48 0.72 27.20
CA ALA A 620 -9.41 0.44 26.26
C ALA A 620 -9.98 -0.01 24.93
N THR A 621 -9.45 0.54 23.83
CA THR A 621 -9.88 0.11 22.49
C THR A 621 -9.51 -1.38 22.27
N PRO A 622 -10.48 -2.26 21.93
CA PRO A 622 -10.22 -3.66 21.65
C PRO A 622 -9.32 -3.88 20.45
N LEU A 623 -8.85 -5.12 20.27
CA LEU A 623 -8.16 -5.56 19.05
C LEU A 623 -8.88 -6.75 18.44
N ALA A 624 -9.26 -6.63 17.17
CA ALA A 624 -9.80 -7.72 16.37
C ALA A 624 -8.70 -8.25 15.43
N ALA A 625 -8.16 -9.44 15.69
CA ALA A 625 -7.07 -10.03 14.91
C ALA A 625 -7.08 -11.57 14.96
N ASP A 626 -6.79 -12.23 13.83
CA ASP A 626 -6.60 -13.69 13.74
C ASP A 626 -7.71 -14.52 14.37
N GLY A 627 -8.97 -14.27 14.01
CA GLY A 627 -10.06 -15.06 14.58
C GLY A 627 -10.32 -14.78 16.07
N THR A 628 -9.68 -13.77 16.66
CA THR A 628 -9.74 -13.48 18.09
C THR A 628 -10.05 -12.00 18.33
N LEU A 629 -10.92 -11.73 19.30
CA LEU A 629 -11.16 -10.41 19.85
C LEU A 629 -10.45 -10.30 21.20
N TYR A 630 -9.48 -9.41 21.31
CA TYR A 630 -8.76 -9.12 22.55
C TYR A 630 -9.35 -7.88 23.21
N VAL A 631 -9.68 -7.98 24.49
CA VAL A 631 -10.33 -6.92 25.25
C VAL A 631 -9.61 -6.75 26.59
N ALA A 632 -9.20 -5.52 26.88
CA ALA A 632 -8.63 -5.15 28.17
C ALA A 632 -9.67 -4.40 29.02
N PHE A 633 -9.96 -4.94 30.20
CA PHE A 633 -10.98 -4.44 31.12
C PHE A 633 -10.39 -3.49 32.16
N MET A 634 -11.22 -2.57 32.65
CA MET A 634 -10.82 -1.53 33.62
C MET A 634 -10.24 -2.11 34.91
N ASN A 635 -10.67 -3.31 35.31
CA ASN A 635 -10.16 -4.01 36.50
C ASN A 635 -8.74 -4.60 36.34
N GLY A 636 -8.06 -4.35 35.21
CA GLY A 636 -6.75 -4.89 34.94
C GLY A 636 -6.78 -6.36 34.50
N THR A 637 -7.67 -6.69 33.55
CA THR A 637 -7.70 -8.04 32.95
C THR A 637 -7.65 -7.94 31.44
N LEU A 638 -6.75 -8.69 30.79
CA LEU A 638 -6.75 -8.89 29.33
C LEU A 638 -7.40 -10.24 29.02
N ARG A 639 -8.40 -10.26 28.15
CA ARG A 639 -9.07 -11.48 27.71
C ARG A 639 -9.05 -11.62 26.21
N ALA A 640 -9.02 -12.86 25.75
CA ALA A 640 -9.22 -13.22 24.35
C ALA A 640 -10.53 -13.97 24.20
N TYR A 641 -11.31 -13.57 23.22
CA TYR A 641 -12.55 -14.22 22.84
C TYR A 641 -12.43 -14.79 21.42
N ARG A 642 -12.89 -16.02 21.23
CA ARG A 642 -12.91 -16.68 19.92
C ARG A 642 -14.33 -17.12 19.56
N ALA A 643 -14.56 -17.30 18.27
CA ALA A 643 -15.78 -17.94 17.78
C ALA A 643 -15.86 -19.38 18.32
N ARG A 644 -17.08 -19.83 18.65
CA ARG A 644 -17.33 -21.24 18.96
C ARG A 644 -16.95 -22.08 17.73
N ALA A 645 -16.13 -23.12 17.92
CA ALA A 645 -16.03 -24.16 16.89
C ALA A 645 -17.42 -24.80 16.76
N THR A 646 -17.96 -24.80 15.55
CA THR A 646 -19.21 -25.49 15.19
C THR A 646 -19.05 -27.00 15.22
#